data_AF-A0A2E9ITV1-F1
#
_entry.id   AF-A0A2E9ITV1-F1
#
_cell.length_a   1.000
_cell.length_b   1.000
_cell.length_c   1.000
_cell.angle_alpha   90.00
_cell.angle_beta   90.00
_cell.angle_gamma   90.00
#
_symmetry.space_group_name_H-M   'P 1'
#
loop_
_entity.id
_entity.type
_entity.pdbx_description
1 polymer ?
#
loop_
_entity_poly.entity_id
_entity_poly.type
_entity_poly.pdbx_seq_one_letter_code
_entity_poly.pdbx_strand_id
1 'polypeptide(L)'
;MNSRTHADALHILRQQTRSRLLRGPLALALIGCLLTFAAVYALHPEPLSGEISFALFLLWLCGIGGSLLAGIVLYWRRRLSSTQVAQVIDSELHTKNRLEAASQFAGVDSPVATAQRTDASDYLAQHAPSRWPILTLLSLALGLLFFAYSMLTMVWIWNAAVSGFSVDDVPLEVLEEAPMAEIIWLEPKSEIKATQIEAIPLTAAVTTTHALTRPELYIQVNGSQVSVLALEVEQGEGSGELLWEPDLYLDMLAVEAFDLVSYYLQVSFAGFPSVDPATSAMQFIQIKPLREDVQLIHLQGEGGPLKEALQLLAKLKSAQLVLIKQNFLLVHAGLDTSEEIWVAENLRVQEDQSLLIEKTEQVVELLIAAAASTEIVDLLMQAKQAMELAAAKIESLENQAALEPQGKALSHIIEIEKLIQKVIIIADSSQPAAPKEDIDPFKDDQKYEMPPRTGGAAGQLEKLEKEQAELLAAIEGLNRPQTSHEPESPVTADSDAAELAKQQHTIEDALAQLLESGEFAGPVQDPLGRASQAAGDSALQLEAGDSVAARQPAAKTLMLIRDALGEMNQAGEKKTEQTLSEAAQKLDAAAADLSGSAGETPAPNAPGAPQSGEGTGPSRAAEAAAEKVAEVKHHLQTDAARQQMTGAKAMAETLAALAKSIEEEQILQDLEAIDTAAVGTGDASKTAAIQAAIEELATRVALEELGLRGGNQAFDKIAAELTSIQQGLKGLAQRERRKAAAGESSDSGGGSEETLMTEPNKGQRGQGEPTLANSNGSGSGATSESVEEAAQGNGSGSEGEPSEGATGSSSGRGAESGSGSGASSTKSDGQQDALLTELTRNLRMVEQLTSDAAVLAAIAELEQSIKFKESTTDGGGGGLAQEPRNVVEIVSSLEQPLNTVLVWLRAQSPSLNRGELLQLRTVDEVPREYRDAVQLYFEQLSLDYQSKQQRQQKEIPSK
;
A
#
# COMPACT_ATOMS: atom_id res chain seq x y z
N MET A 1 62.25 -34.73 34.27
CA MET A 1 60.94 -34.72 34.96
C MET A 1 60.93 -33.82 36.23
N ASN A 2 61.80 -32.79 36.34
CA ASN A 2 61.98 -31.97 37.57
C ASN A 2 61.95 -30.44 37.32
N SER A 3 61.15 -29.93 36.38
CA SER A 3 61.01 -28.47 36.16
C SER A 3 59.60 -27.92 36.44
N ARG A 4 58.70 -28.71 37.04
CA ARG A 4 57.31 -28.32 37.31
C ARG A 4 56.99 -27.90 38.75
N THR A 5 57.93 -27.92 39.69
CA THR A 5 57.63 -27.72 41.13
C THR A 5 58.02 -26.34 41.70
N HIS A 6 58.61 -25.44 40.92
CA HIS A 6 59.10 -24.15 41.45
C HIS A 6 58.11 -22.98 41.33
N ALA A 7 56.90 -23.20 40.79
CA ALA A 7 55.85 -22.17 40.66
C ALA A 7 54.87 -22.11 41.86
N ASP A 8 54.99 -23.02 42.84
CA ASP A 8 53.89 -23.31 43.77
C ASP A 8 53.73 -22.33 44.95
N ALA A 9 54.81 -21.80 45.55
CA ALA A 9 54.66 -20.92 46.73
C ALA A 9 53.96 -19.59 46.41
N LEU A 10 54.33 -18.93 45.31
CA LEU A 10 53.71 -17.67 44.89
C LEU A 10 52.28 -17.88 44.41
N HIS A 11 51.99 -19.02 43.77
CA HIS A 11 50.64 -19.39 43.38
C HIS A 11 49.74 -19.60 44.61
N ILE A 12 50.22 -20.36 45.60
CA ILE A 12 49.52 -20.60 46.87
C ILE A 12 49.31 -19.28 47.64
N LEU A 13 50.33 -18.41 47.71
CA LEU A 13 50.21 -17.09 48.34
C LEU A 13 49.18 -16.21 47.61
N ARG A 14 49.17 -16.17 46.27
CA ARG A 14 48.16 -15.43 45.49
C ARG A 14 46.76 -15.99 45.72
N GLN A 15 46.61 -17.32 45.78
CA GLN A 15 45.34 -17.98 46.03
C GLN A 15 44.83 -17.68 47.45
N GLN A 16 45.69 -17.74 48.47
CA GLN A 16 45.33 -17.41 49.85
C GLN A 16 45.00 -15.92 50.00
N THR A 17 45.77 -15.04 49.35
CA THR A 17 45.53 -13.59 49.31
C THR A 17 44.16 -13.28 48.71
N ARG A 18 43.84 -13.87 47.54
CA ARG A 18 42.51 -13.74 46.91
C ARG A 18 41.40 -14.22 47.84
N SER A 19 41.58 -15.39 48.48
CA SER A 19 40.57 -15.92 49.39
C SER A 19 40.31 -15.02 50.60
N ARG A 20 41.35 -14.43 51.21
CA ARG A 20 41.20 -13.54 52.38
C ARG A 20 40.59 -12.19 51.99
N LEU A 21 40.95 -11.66 50.82
CA LEU A 21 40.37 -10.44 50.26
C LEU A 21 38.88 -10.60 49.97
N LEU A 22 38.46 -11.76 49.45
CA LEU A 22 37.07 -12.02 49.07
C LEU A 22 36.17 -12.42 50.25
N ARG A 23 36.70 -13.00 51.34
CA ARG A 23 35.90 -13.47 52.49
C ARG A 23 35.01 -12.40 53.12
N GLY A 24 35.62 -11.26 53.48
CA GLY A 24 34.90 -10.15 54.11
C GLY A 24 33.73 -9.61 53.26
N PRO A 25 34.00 -9.19 52.01
CA PRO A 25 32.95 -8.64 51.16
C PRO A 25 31.89 -9.68 50.77
N LEU A 26 32.26 -10.94 50.56
CA LEU A 26 31.29 -12.01 50.23
C LEU A 26 30.41 -12.35 51.44
N ALA A 27 30.96 -12.41 52.65
CA ALA A 27 30.17 -12.59 53.86
C ALA A 27 29.23 -11.39 54.11
N LEU A 28 29.68 -10.16 53.86
CA LEU A 28 28.85 -8.97 54.01
C LEU A 28 27.73 -8.90 52.98
N ALA A 29 28.02 -9.26 51.72
CA ALA A 29 26.99 -9.38 50.68
C ALA A 29 25.94 -10.43 51.04
N LEU A 30 26.37 -11.61 51.51
CA LEU A 30 25.46 -12.69 51.91
C LEU A 30 24.60 -12.29 53.11
N ILE A 31 25.18 -11.64 54.13
CA ILE A 31 24.42 -11.10 55.27
C ILE A 31 23.44 -10.01 54.80
N GLY A 32 23.87 -9.14 53.89
CA GLY A 32 23.03 -8.10 53.29
C GLY A 32 21.80 -8.70 52.59
N CYS A 33 22.01 -9.67 51.71
CA CYS A 33 20.94 -10.37 51.01
C CYS A 33 19.98 -11.11 51.97
N LEU A 34 20.51 -11.74 53.03
CA LEU A 34 19.67 -12.41 54.02
C LEU A 34 18.85 -11.42 54.85
N LEU A 35 19.43 -10.28 55.23
CA LEU A 35 18.72 -9.24 55.99
C LEU A 35 17.66 -8.54 55.15
N THR A 36 17.94 -8.24 53.88
CA THR A 36 16.95 -7.64 52.99
C THR A 36 15.80 -8.61 52.72
N PHE A 37 16.10 -9.89 52.54
CA PHE A 37 15.07 -10.93 52.40
C PHE A 37 14.23 -11.09 53.68
N ALA A 38 14.88 -11.19 54.84
CA ALA A 38 14.18 -11.31 56.12
C ALA A 38 13.31 -10.07 56.42
N ALA A 39 13.78 -8.87 56.05
CA ALA A 39 13.01 -7.64 56.17
C ALA A 39 11.77 -7.67 55.27
N VAL A 40 11.92 -8.02 53.99
CA VAL A 40 10.79 -8.13 53.04
C VAL A 40 9.78 -9.16 53.53
N TYR A 41 10.24 -10.32 54.01
CA TYR A 41 9.38 -11.37 54.56
C TYR A 41 8.67 -10.95 55.85
N ALA A 42 9.36 -10.25 56.76
CA ALA A 42 8.78 -9.80 58.03
C ALA A 42 7.79 -8.64 57.87
N LEU A 43 8.00 -7.77 56.86
CA LEU A 43 7.10 -6.65 56.56
C LEU A 43 5.80 -7.13 55.92
N HIS A 44 5.80 -8.24 55.18
CA HIS A 44 4.63 -8.74 54.47
C HIS A 44 4.55 -10.28 54.48
N PRO A 45 3.99 -10.88 55.55
CA PRO A 45 3.77 -12.32 55.62
C PRO A 45 2.56 -12.82 54.80
N GLU A 46 1.74 -11.92 54.24
CA GLU A 46 0.54 -12.24 53.45
C GLU A 46 0.75 -12.00 51.93
N PRO A 47 0.08 -12.76 51.04
CA PRO A 47 0.20 -12.59 49.60
C PRO A 47 -0.31 -11.20 49.16
N LEU A 48 0.58 -10.42 48.55
CA LEU A 48 0.41 -9.00 48.26
C LEU A 48 -0.39 -8.75 46.98
N SER A 49 -1.24 -7.72 47.00
CA SER A 49 -1.88 -7.13 45.81
C SER A 49 -0.83 -6.53 44.85
N GLY A 50 -1.15 -6.55 43.54
CA GLY A 50 -0.20 -6.28 42.45
C GLY A 50 0.60 -4.97 42.55
N GLU A 51 -0.01 -3.89 43.05
CA GLU A 51 0.68 -2.58 43.12
C GLU A 51 1.76 -2.50 44.20
N ILE A 52 1.59 -3.19 45.34
CA ILE A 52 2.59 -3.16 46.43
C ILE A 52 3.80 -4.05 46.08
N SER A 53 3.61 -5.04 45.20
CA SER A 53 4.65 -5.99 44.79
C SER A 53 5.83 -5.31 44.05
N PHE A 54 5.56 -4.29 43.22
CA PHE A 54 6.60 -3.61 42.44
C PHE A 54 7.48 -2.70 43.29
N ALA A 55 6.89 -1.96 44.24
CA ALA A 55 7.64 -1.11 45.16
C ALA A 55 8.57 -1.93 46.08
N LEU A 56 8.09 -3.09 46.55
CA LEU A 56 8.89 -4.03 47.34
C LEU A 56 10.03 -4.65 46.51
N PHE A 57 9.79 -4.93 45.22
CA PHE A 57 10.83 -5.39 44.31
C PHE A 57 11.96 -4.35 44.14
N LEU A 58 11.60 -3.08 43.91
CA LEU A 58 12.59 -2.00 43.82
C LEU A 58 13.37 -1.82 45.13
N LEU A 59 12.71 -1.94 46.29
CA LEU A 59 13.36 -1.88 47.59
C LEU A 59 14.36 -3.04 47.79
N TRP A 60 13.99 -4.24 47.34
CA TRP A 60 14.86 -5.42 47.40
C TRP A 60 16.09 -5.27 46.47
N LEU A 61 15.90 -4.81 45.24
CA LEU A 61 17.00 -4.51 44.31
C LEU A 61 17.93 -3.43 44.86
N CYS A 62 17.38 -2.37 45.45
CA CYS A 62 18.18 -1.34 46.13
C CYS A 62 18.99 -1.92 47.30
N GLY A 63 18.40 -2.83 48.07
CA GLY A 63 19.07 -3.54 49.16
C GLY A 63 20.24 -4.41 48.68
N ILE A 64 20.03 -5.18 47.62
CA ILE A 64 21.09 -5.99 46.99
C ILE A 64 22.18 -5.09 46.42
N GLY A 65 21.80 -4.06 45.65
CA GLY A 65 22.72 -3.10 45.08
C GLY A 65 23.58 -2.42 46.15
N GLY A 66 22.97 -2.00 47.26
CA GLY A 66 23.67 -1.42 48.41
C GLY A 66 24.66 -2.40 49.06
N SER A 67 24.28 -3.67 49.23
CA SER A 67 25.15 -4.70 49.82
C SER A 67 26.35 -5.04 48.94
N LEU A 68 26.16 -5.10 47.61
CA LEU A 68 27.23 -5.31 46.64
C LEU A 68 28.17 -4.11 46.60
N LEU A 69 27.64 -2.89 46.60
CA LEU A 69 28.43 -1.68 46.63
C LEU A 69 29.29 -1.60 47.91
N ALA A 70 28.71 -1.92 49.08
CA ALA A 70 29.43 -2.00 50.33
C ALA A 70 30.53 -3.09 50.32
N GLY A 71 30.24 -4.24 49.70
CA GLY A 71 31.22 -5.30 49.47
C GLY A 71 32.37 -4.84 48.58
N ILE A 72 32.09 -4.13 47.49
CA ILE A 72 33.11 -3.55 46.60
C ILE A 72 33.96 -2.53 47.37
N VAL A 73 33.34 -1.59 48.09
CA VAL A 73 34.07 -0.59 48.90
C VAL A 73 34.98 -1.27 49.93
N LEU A 74 34.51 -2.32 50.61
CA LEU A 74 35.34 -3.09 51.54
C LEU A 74 36.46 -3.86 50.86
N TYR A 75 36.21 -4.42 49.67
CA TYR A 75 37.24 -5.09 48.87
C TYR A 75 38.37 -4.12 48.50
N TRP A 76 38.00 -2.92 48.02
CA TRP A 76 38.95 -1.87 47.67
C TRP A 76 39.72 -1.38 48.90
N ARG A 77 39.03 -1.15 50.03
CA ARG A 77 39.65 -0.71 51.28
C ARG A 77 40.55 -1.76 51.93
N ARG A 78 40.29 -3.05 51.68
CA ARG A 78 41.09 -4.17 52.20
C ARG A 78 42.19 -4.64 51.26
N ARG A 79 42.46 -3.94 50.16
CA ARG A 79 43.53 -4.26 49.22
C ARG A 79 44.91 -4.11 49.89
N LEU A 80 45.30 -5.12 50.68
CA LEU A 80 46.59 -5.22 51.32
C LEU A 80 47.65 -5.57 50.27
N SER A 81 48.85 -5.00 50.43
CA SER A 81 49.99 -5.36 49.61
C SER A 81 50.41 -6.82 49.87
N SER A 82 50.97 -7.49 48.87
CA SER A 82 51.36 -8.91 48.98
C SER A 82 52.35 -9.18 50.11
N THR A 83 53.16 -8.18 50.48
CA THR A 83 54.13 -8.23 51.58
C THR A 83 53.45 -8.21 52.95
N GLN A 84 52.42 -7.37 53.14
CA GLN A 84 51.64 -7.35 54.37
C GLN A 84 50.88 -8.66 54.59
N VAL A 85 50.37 -9.27 53.51
CA VAL A 85 49.69 -10.57 53.60
C VAL A 85 50.68 -11.68 53.95
N ALA A 86 51.89 -11.65 53.38
CA ALA A 86 52.95 -12.58 53.73
C ALA A 86 53.34 -12.48 55.22
N GLN A 87 53.47 -11.26 55.76
CA GLN A 87 53.76 -11.02 57.19
C GLN A 87 52.64 -11.54 58.11
N VAL A 88 51.38 -11.31 57.77
CA VAL A 88 50.24 -11.81 58.55
C VAL A 88 50.20 -13.33 58.54
N ILE A 89 50.38 -13.96 57.37
CA ILE A 89 50.46 -15.43 57.28
C ILE A 89 51.67 -15.94 58.06
N ASP A 90 52.80 -15.22 58.02
CA ASP A 90 53.98 -15.61 58.77
C ASP A 90 53.77 -15.58 60.27
N SER A 91 53.00 -14.59 60.75
CA SER A 91 52.64 -14.47 62.16
C SER A 91 51.66 -15.55 62.61
N GLU A 92 50.69 -15.92 61.76
CA GLU A 92 49.67 -16.92 62.06
C GLU A 92 50.20 -18.37 61.99
N LEU A 93 51.10 -18.66 61.05
CA LEU A 93 51.69 -19.99 60.87
C LEU A 93 53.03 -20.17 61.61
N HIS A 94 53.46 -19.14 62.36
CA HIS A 94 54.73 -19.07 63.07
C HIS A 94 55.96 -19.42 62.19
N THR A 95 55.92 -19.06 60.91
CA THR A 95 56.94 -19.42 59.90
C THR A 95 58.21 -18.58 59.99
N LYS A 96 58.35 -17.71 60.99
CA LYS A 96 59.57 -16.90 61.24
C LYS A 96 60.03 -16.12 59.99
N ASN A 97 59.12 -15.37 59.37
CA ASN A 97 59.37 -14.48 58.22
C ASN A 97 59.78 -15.17 56.91
N ARG A 98 59.57 -16.49 56.79
CA ARG A 98 59.93 -17.25 55.57
C ARG A 98 59.13 -16.79 54.35
N LEU A 99 57.84 -16.47 54.49
CA LEU A 99 56.99 -16.04 53.38
C LEU A 99 57.25 -14.58 52.99
N GLU A 100 57.53 -13.73 53.98
CA GLU A 100 57.95 -12.35 53.75
C GLU A 100 59.25 -12.33 52.94
N ALA A 101 60.27 -13.09 53.35
CA ALA A 101 61.53 -13.21 52.62
C ALA A 101 61.29 -13.72 51.19
N ALA A 102 60.52 -14.79 51.01
CA ALA A 102 60.18 -15.31 49.68
C ALA A 102 59.46 -14.28 48.80
N SER A 103 58.59 -13.43 49.38
CA SER A 103 57.87 -12.37 48.65
C SER A 103 58.76 -11.20 48.24
N GLN A 104 59.71 -10.79 49.09
CA GLN A 104 60.68 -9.73 48.77
C GLN A 104 61.64 -10.16 47.67
N PHE A 105 61.99 -11.44 47.62
CA PHE A 105 62.84 -11.99 46.58
C PHE A 105 62.10 -12.39 45.31
N ALA A 106 60.78 -12.18 45.18
CA ALA A 106 59.98 -12.70 44.06
C ALA A 106 60.44 -12.23 42.66
N GLY A 107 61.13 -11.09 42.56
CA GLY A 107 61.67 -10.56 41.30
C GLY A 107 63.18 -10.74 41.10
N VAL A 108 63.87 -11.41 42.02
CA VAL A 108 65.35 -11.56 41.98
C VAL A 108 65.73 -13.00 41.66
N ASP A 109 66.38 -13.24 40.53
CA ASP A 109 66.90 -14.55 40.13
C ASP A 109 68.31 -14.75 40.71
N SER A 110 68.36 -15.15 41.99
CA SER A 110 69.60 -15.55 42.66
C SER A 110 69.43 -16.96 43.27
N PRO A 111 70.52 -17.75 43.41
CA PRO A 111 70.44 -19.08 44.03
C PRO A 111 69.87 -19.04 45.45
N VAL A 112 70.16 -17.97 46.19
CA VAL A 112 69.62 -17.72 47.53
C VAL A 112 68.11 -17.47 47.48
N ALA A 113 67.63 -16.69 46.50
CA ALA A 113 66.20 -16.48 46.29
C ALA A 113 65.49 -17.79 45.93
N THR A 114 66.09 -18.65 45.10
CA THR A 114 65.51 -19.96 44.75
C THR A 114 65.44 -20.90 45.96
N ALA A 115 66.48 -20.93 46.79
CA ALA A 115 66.51 -21.72 48.02
C ALA A 115 65.43 -21.25 49.02
N GLN A 116 65.29 -19.94 49.23
CA GLN A 116 64.27 -19.36 50.11
C GLN A 116 62.84 -19.61 49.60
N ARG A 117 62.61 -19.51 48.27
CA ARG A 117 61.30 -19.83 47.68
C ARG A 117 60.95 -21.32 47.81
N THR A 118 61.95 -22.20 47.73
CA THR A 118 61.75 -23.65 47.84
C THR A 118 61.50 -24.08 49.29
N ASP A 119 62.25 -23.53 50.25
CA ASP A 119 62.01 -23.78 51.69
C ASP A 119 60.62 -23.25 52.11
N ALA A 120 60.20 -22.09 51.58
CA ALA A 120 58.86 -21.57 51.79
C ALA A 120 57.76 -22.44 51.15
N SER A 121 57.97 -23.00 49.94
CA SER A 121 57.01 -23.91 49.31
C SER A 121 56.87 -25.23 50.06
N ASP A 122 57.99 -25.81 50.50
CA ASP A 122 58.00 -27.09 51.19
C ASP A 122 57.33 -26.99 52.56
N TYR A 123 57.58 -25.88 53.27
CA TYR A 123 56.90 -25.63 54.54
C TYR A 123 55.39 -25.45 54.35
N LEU A 124 54.98 -24.66 53.34
CA LEU A 124 53.57 -24.46 53.01
C LEU A 124 52.89 -25.76 52.58
N ALA A 125 53.54 -26.62 51.81
CA ALA A 125 52.99 -27.92 51.41
C ALA A 125 52.68 -28.82 52.61
N GLN A 126 53.45 -28.70 53.69
CA GLN A 126 53.27 -29.49 54.92
C GLN A 126 52.24 -28.87 55.89
N HIS A 127 52.07 -27.55 55.89
CA HIS A 127 51.29 -26.83 56.91
C HIS A 127 50.07 -26.06 56.36
N ALA A 128 49.85 -26.02 55.05
CA ALA A 128 48.72 -25.32 54.48
C ALA A 128 47.39 -26.03 54.82
N PRO A 129 46.42 -25.35 55.46
CA PRO A 129 45.12 -25.94 55.72
C PRO A 129 44.35 -26.10 54.40
N SER A 130 44.16 -27.35 53.96
CA SER A 130 43.60 -27.72 52.65
C SER A 130 42.10 -27.39 52.44
N ARG A 131 41.36 -26.93 53.47
CA ARG A 131 39.89 -26.88 53.43
C ARG A 131 39.27 -25.52 53.10
N TRP A 132 40.06 -24.46 52.98
CA TRP A 132 39.54 -23.10 52.83
C TRP A 132 38.98 -22.70 51.45
N PRO A 133 39.45 -23.19 50.29
CA PRO A 133 38.81 -22.86 49.02
C PRO A 133 37.41 -23.48 48.91
N ILE A 134 37.19 -24.61 49.59
CA ILE A 134 35.89 -25.31 49.62
C ILE A 134 34.84 -24.44 50.31
N LEU A 135 35.16 -23.80 51.44
CA LEU A 135 34.21 -22.93 52.15
C LEU A 135 33.81 -21.69 51.34
N THR A 136 34.76 -21.08 50.62
CA THR A 136 34.46 -19.92 49.74
C THR A 136 33.64 -20.32 48.52
N LEU A 137 33.90 -21.51 47.95
CA LEU A 137 33.09 -22.04 46.86
C LEU A 137 31.69 -22.44 47.34
N LEU A 138 31.58 -22.99 48.55
CA LEU A 138 30.30 -23.36 49.15
C LEU A 138 29.46 -22.12 49.48
N SER A 139 30.07 -21.03 49.99
CA SER A 139 29.35 -19.76 50.18
C SER A 139 28.89 -19.13 48.87
N LEU A 140 29.71 -19.22 47.82
CA LEU A 140 29.35 -18.73 46.49
C LEU A 140 28.20 -19.55 45.89
N ALA A 141 28.29 -20.88 45.98
CA ALA A 141 27.26 -21.79 45.54
C ALA A 141 25.93 -21.57 46.28
N LEU A 142 25.99 -21.35 47.61
CA LEU A 142 24.81 -21.06 48.41
C LEU A 142 24.18 -19.71 48.03
N GLY A 143 24.99 -18.68 47.75
CA GLY A 143 24.51 -17.39 47.27
C GLY A 143 23.86 -17.47 45.89
N LEU A 144 24.45 -18.24 44.96
CA LEU A 144 23.88 -18.49 43.63
C LEU A 144 22.57 -19.29 43.72
N LEU A 145 22.51 -20.29 44.59
CA LEU A 145 21.30 -21.09 44.81
C LEU A 145 20.18 -20.24 45.42
N PHE A 146 20.51 -19.34 46.35
CA PHE A 146 19.54 -18.40 46.91
C PHE A 146 19.03 -17.41 45.86
N PHE A 147 19.92 -16.88 45.02
CA PHE A 147 19.54 -16.01 43.91
C PHE A 147 18.63 -16.73 42.90
N ALA A 148 18.99 -17.96 42.50
CA ALA A 148 18.18 -18.79 41.62
C ALA A 148 16.81 -19.11 42.23
N TYR A 149 16.76 -19.45 43.53
CA TYR A 149 15.51 -19.66 44.25
C TYR A 149 14.64 -18.41 44.25
N SER A 150 15.22 -17.23 44.52
CA SER A 150 14.49 -15.95 44.49
C SER A 150 13.92 -15.63 43.10
N MET A 151 14.69 -15.88 42.03
CA MET A 151 14.23 -15.72 40.65
C MET A 151 13.11 -16.71 40.31
N LEU A 152 13.24 -17.98 40.74
CA LEU A 152 12.21 -18.98 40.52
C LEU A 152 10.91 -18.63 41.25
N THR A 153 10.99 -18.19 42.52
CA THR A 153 9.81 -17.72 43.26
C THR A 153 9.20 -16.49 42.64
N MET A 154 10.00 -15.62 41.99
CA MET A 154 9.50 -14.44 41.29
C MET A 154 8.82 -14.82 39.98
N VAL A 155 9.36 -15.74 39.19
CA VAL A 155 8.67 -16.30 38.02
C VAL A 155 7.38 -16.98 38.45
N TRP A 156 7.36 -17.64 39.62
CA TRP A 156 6.15 -18.25 40.17
C TRP A 156 5.12 -17.21 40.62
N ILE A 157 5.53 -16.12 41.28
CA ILE A 157 4.65 -15.01 41.68
C ILE A 157 4.18 -14.21 40.46
N TRP A 158 5.04 -13.99 39.47
CA TRP A 158 4.71 -13.31 38.22
C TRP A 158 3.75 -14.16 37.41
N ASN A 159 4.03 -15.45 37.22
CA ASN A 159 3.06 -16.36 36.62
C ASN A 159 1.78 -16.37 37.45
N ALA A 160 1.82 -16.43 38.78
CA ALA A 160 0.62 -16.39 39.62
C ALA A 160 -0.08 -15.03 39.66
N ALA A 161 0.55 -13.92 39.28
CA ALA A 161 -0.07 -12.60 39.14
C ALA A 161 -0.65 -12.41 37.74
N VAL A 162 0.02 -12.97 36.72
CA VAL A 162 -0.45 -13.01 35.32
C VAL A 162 -1.54 -14.06 35.13
N SER A 163 -1.52 -15.15 35.91
CA SER A 163 -2.59 -16.17 35.99
C SER A 163 -3.51 -15.98 37.19
N GLY A 164 -3.24 -14.99 38.07
CA GLY A 164 -4.07 -14.63 39.22
C GLY A 164 -5.15 -13.60 38.91
N PHE A 165 -5.29 -13.21 37.64
CA PHE A 165 -6.55 -12.73 37.09
C PHE A 165 -7.51 -13.88 36.71
N SER A 166 -7.25 -15.10 37.22
CA SER A 166 -8.27 -16.14 37.35
C SER A 166 -8.76 -16.13 38.81
N VAL A 167 -9.96 -15.61 39.02
CA VAL A 167 -10.67 -15.65 40.30
C VAL A 167 -11.10 -17.09 40.58
N ASP A 168 -10.56 -17.72 41.63
CA ASP A 168 -11.14 -18.96 42.18
C ASP A 168 -11.65 -18.71 43.62
N ASP A 169 -12.97 -18.81 43.76
CA ASP A 169 -13.74 -19.32 44.91
C ASP A 169 -13.79 -18.54 46.26
N VAL A 170 -14.66 -17.53 46.28
CA VAL A 170 -15.81 -17.55 47.20
C VAL A 170 -17.00 -18.00 46.34
N PRO A 171 -17.86 -18.95 46.75
CA PRO A 171 -18.96 -19.44 45.92
C PRO A 171 -20.03 -18.35 45.74
N LEU A 172 -19.76 -17.48 44.78
CA LEU A 172 -20.67 -16.67 44.00
C LEU A 172 -20.32 -17.08 42.56
N GLU A 173 -21.28 -17.64 41.81
CA GLU A 173 -21.14 -17.91 40.38
C GLU A 173 -20.42 -16.74 39.68
N VAL A 174 -19.12 -16.88 39.40
CA VAL A 174 -18.44 -16.00 38.45
C VAL A 174 -18.87 -16.53 37.10
N LEU A 175 -19.85 -15.86 36.50
CA LEU A 175 -20.25 -16.08 35.12
C LEU A 175 -18.99 -15.97 34.26
N GLU A 176 -18.52 -17.10 33.70
CA GLU A 176 -17.61 -17.08 32.55
C GLU A 176 -18.22 -16.10 31.53
N GLU A 177 -17.47 -15.04 31.16
CA GLU A 177 -17.95 -14.11 30.13
C GLU A 177 -18.20 -14.92 28.86
N ALA A 178 -19.45 -14.91 28.39
CA ALA A 178 -19.86 -15.70 27.24
C ALA A 178 -18.98 -15.35 26.02
N PRO A 179 -18.56 -16.34 25.22
CA PRO A 179 -17.76 -16.08 24.03
C PRO A 179 -18.54 -15.18 23.07
N MET A 180 -17.86 -14.14 22.54
CA MET A 180 -18.46 -13.16 21.63
C MET A 180 -17.62 -13.05 20.35
N ALA A 181 -18.30 -12.85 19.23
CA ALA A 181 -17.71 -12.51 17.96
C ALA A 181 -18.59 -11.48 17.25
N GLU A 182 -17.97 -10.49 16.65
CA GLU A 182 -18.61 -9.47 15.82
C GLU A 182 -18.10 -9.63 14.39
N ILE A 183 -19.03 -9.65 13.42
CA ILE A 183 -18.73 -9.85 12.00
C ILE A 183 -19.21 -8.62 11.23
N ILE A 184 -18.28 -7.94 10.58
CA ILE A 184 -18.54 -6.72 9.80
C ILE A 184 -18.14 -6.97 8.34
N TRP A 185 -19.09 -6.80 7.42
CA TRP A 185 -18.78 -6.81 5.99
C TRP A 185 -18.07 -5.52 5.60
N LEU A 186 -16.88 -5.64 5.01
CA LEU A 186 -16.13 -4.54 4.41
C LEU A 186 -16.56 -4.34 2.96
N GLU A 187 -16.64 -5.43 2.19
CA GLU A 187 -17.06 -5.44 0.78
C GLU A 187 -17.89 -6.70 0.44
N PRO A 188 -18.87 -6.62 -0.48
CA PRO A 188 -19.47 -5.41 -1.02
C PRO A 188 -20.40 -4.72 -0.01
N LYS A 189 -20.83 -3.49 -0.33
CA LYS A 189 -21.85 -2.77 0.45
C LYS A 189 -23.19 -3.52 0.41
N SER A 190 -24.08 -3.17 1.34
CA SER A 190 -25.43 -3.72 1.36
C SER A 190 -26.24 -3.29 0.14
N GLU A 191 -26.97 -4.23 -0.46
CA GLU A 191 -27.82 -4.06 -1.66
C GLU A 191 -27.07 -3.68 -2.94
N ILE A 192 -26.43 -4.66 -3.59
CA ILE A 192 -25.74 -4.46 -4.89
C ILE A 192 -26.51 -5.07 -6.07
N LYS A 193 -26.15 -4.62 -7.29
CA LYS A 193 -26.56 -5.24 -8.54
C LYS A 193 -25.34 -5.93 -9.19
N ALA A 194 -25.53 -7.14 -9.70
CA ALA A 194 -24.46 -7.91 -10.35
C ALA A 194 -24.98 -8.73 -11.53
N THR A 195 -24.15 -9.05 -12.52
CA THR A 195 -24.55 -9.97 -13.61
C THR A 195 -24.43 -11.43 -13.20
N GLN A 196 -25.12 -12.33 -13.89
CA GLN A 196 -25.07 -13.78 -13.64
C GLN A 196 -23.66 -14.40 -13.75
N ILE A 197 -22.75 -13.74 -14.48
CA ILE A 197 -21.39 -14.24 -14.77
C ILE A 197 -20.32 -13.59 -13.87
N GLU A 198 -20.72 -12.65 -13.01
CA GLU A 198 -19.78 -11.95 -12.13
C GLU A 198 -19.42 -12.81 -10.92
N ALA A 199 -18.14 -12.75 -10.55
CA ALA A 199 -17.66 -13.17 -9.25
C ALA A 199 -17.71 -11.97 -8.32
N ILE A 200 -18.35 -12.13 -7.16
CA ILE A 200 -18.45 -11.06 -6.15
C ILE A 200 -17.41 -11.35 -5.07
N PRO A 201 -16.34 -10.54 -4.96
CA PRO A 201 -15.41 -10.67 -3.86
C PRO A 201 -16.12 -10.28 -2.57
N LEU A 202 -16.12 -11.16 -1.57
CA LEU A 202 -16.70 -10.90 -0.27
C LEU A 202 -15.57 -10.70 0.74
N THR A 203 -15.55 -9.57 1.41
CA THR A 203 -14.55 -9.25 2.43
C THR A 203 -15.25 -8.99 3.76
N ALA A 204 -14.95 -9.79 4.78
CA ALA A 204 -15.50 -9.65 6.13
C ALA A 204 -14.39 -9.59 7.19
N ALA A 205 -14.49 -8.62 8.09
CA ALA A 205 -13.69 -8.55 9.32
C ALA A 205 -14.45 -9.22 10.47
N VAL A 206 -13.78 -10.13 11.17
CA VAL A 206 -14.33 -10.87 12.32
C VAL A 206 -13.48 -10.56 13.54
N THR A 207 -14.04 -9.87 14.52
CA THR A 207 -13.40 -9.64 15.81
C THR A 207 -13.93 -10.64 16.82
N THR A 208 -13.06 -11.44 17.44
CA THR A 208 -13.48 -12.49 18.38
C THR A 208 -12.64 -12.58 19.64
N THR A 209 -13.29 -12.90 20.76
CA THR A 209 -12.63 -13.16 22.05
C THR A 209 -12.12 -14.60 22.19
N HIS A 210 -12.52 -15.50 21.29
CA HIS A 210 -12.23 -16.94 21.39
C HIS A 210 -11.88 -17.54 20.02
N ALA A 211 -11.30 -18.74 20.00
CA ALA A 211 -11.06 -19.45 18.74
C ALA A 211 -12.39 -19.82 18.06
N LEU A 212 -12.47 -19.60 16.75
CA LEU A 212 -13.65 -19.92 15.94
C LEU A 212 -13.52 -21.29 15.28
N THR A 213 -14.64 -22.00 15.14
CA THR A 213 -14.77 -23.13 14.23
C THR A 213 -15.07 -22.65 12.81
N ARG A 214 -14.98 -23.58 11.85
CA ARG A 214 -15.11 -23.30 10.42
C ARG A 214 -16.36 -22.44 10.13
N PRO A 215 -16.20 -21.26 9.49
CA PRO A 215 -17.33 -20.41 9.15
C PRO A 215 -18.12 -20.95 7.97
N GLU A 216 -19.41 -20.70 8.01
CA GLU A 216 -20.37 -21.16 7.02
C GLU A 216 -21.07 -19.95 6.39
N LEU A 217 -20.97 -19.84 5.07
CA LEU A 217 -21.66 -18.84 4.28
C LEU A 217 -23.01 -19.42 3.83
N TYR A 218 -24.10 -18.83 4.31
CA TYR A 218 -25.47 -19.22 3.97
C TYR A 218 -25.96 -18.39 2.80
N ILE A 219 -26.46 -19.06 1.76
CA ILE A 219 -26.92 -18.41 0.53
C ILE A 219 -28.35 -18.85 0.23
N GLN A 220 -29.21 -17.87 -0.02
CA GLN A 220 -30.59 -18.05 -0.44
C GLN A 220 -30.82 -17.36 -1.78
N VAL A 221 -31.61 -17.99 -2.65
CA VAL A 221 -32.04 -17.43 -3.93
C VAL A 221 -33.55 -17.33 -3.90
N ASN A 222 -34.09 -16.12 -4.12
CA ASN A 222 -35.53 -15.83 -4.09
C ASN A 222 -36.21 -16.30 -2.80
N GLY A 223 -35.53 -16.13 -1.66
CA GLY A 223 -36.00 -16.53 -0.33
C GLY A 223 -35.95 -18.03 -0.05
N SER A 224 -35.49 -18.87 -0.98
CA SER A 224 -35.31 -20.31 -0.78
C SER A 224 -33.84 -20.62 -0.53
N GLN A 225 -33.53 -21.39 0.51
CA GLN A 225 -32.15 -21.75 0.83
C GLN A 225 -31.59 -22.71 -0.22
N VAL A 226 -30.47 -22.33 -0.85
CA VAL A 226 -29.87 -23.08 -1.97
C VAL A 226 -28.57 -23.75 -1.57
N SER A 227 -27.72 -23.06 -0.79
CA SER A 227 -26.37 -23.56 -0.50
C SER A 227 -25.87 -23.10 0.87
N VAL A 228 -25.03 -23.93 1.48
CA VAL A 228 -24.19 -23.59 2.62
C VAL A 228 -22.75 -23.88 2.20
N LEU A 229 -21.95 -22.83 2.04
CA LEU A 229 -20.55 -22.94 1.63
C LEU A 229 -19.67 -22.90 2.88
N ALA A 230 -19.05 -24.02 3.21
CA ALA A 230 -18.09 -24.10 4.30
C ALA A 230 -16.75 -23.51 3.82
N LEU A 231 -16.31 -22.40 4.42
CA LEU A 231 -15.08 -21.73 4.00
C LEU A 231 -13.87 -22.38 4.69
N GLU A 232 -12.72 -22.43 4.02
CA GLU A 232 -11.50 -22.93 4.65
C GLU A 232 -10.88 -21.86 5.56
N VAL A 233 -10.47 -22.27 6.77
CA VAL A 233 -9.83 -21.38 7.75
C VAL A 233 -8.34 -21.65 7.71
N GLU A 234 -7.53 -20.63 7.38
CA GLU A 234 -6.15 -20.59 7.83
C GLU A 234 -6.18 -20.44 9.35
N GLN A 235 -5.76 -21.47 10.09
CA GLN A 235 -5.88 -21.53 11.55
C GLN A 235 -5.17 -20.34 12.21
N GLY A 236 -5.93 -19.30 12.56
CA GLY A 236 -5.49 -18.28 13.51
C GLY A 236 -5.52 -18.88 14.93
N GLU A 237 -4.36 -19.09 15.52
CA GLU A 237 -4.26 -19.49 16.92
C GLU A 237 -4.69 -18.32 17.83
N GLY A 238 -5.98 -18.29 18.23
CA GLY A 238 -6.46 -17.48 19.35
C GLY A 238 -7.42 -16.34 19.01
N SER A 239 -7.74 -15.55 20.05
CA SER A 239 -8.57 -14.34 20.00
C SER A 239 -7.90 -13.25 19.16
N GLY A 240 -8.65 -12.54 18.32
CA GLY A 240 -8.11 -11.50 17.46
C GLY A 240 -9.08 -11.06 16.36
N GLU A 241 -8.56 -10.23 15.46
CA GLU A 241 -9.24 -9.80 14.24
C GLU A 241 -8.83 -10.74 13.09
N LEU A 242 -9.81 -11.36 12.44
CA LEU A 242 -9.62 -12.20 11.26
C LEU A 242 -10.26 -11.53 10.06
N LEU A 243 -9.54 -11.54 8.93
CA LEU A 243 -10.06 -11.08 7.65
C LEU A 243 -10.41 -12.30 6.79
N TRP A 244 -11.62 -12.32 6.23
CA TRP A 244 -12.08 -13.36 5.31
C TRP A 244 -12.42 -12.78 3.96
N GLU A 245 -11.84 -13.38 2.91
CA GLU A 245 -11.93 -12.91 1.53
C GLU A 245 -12.43 -14.00 0.56
N PRO A 246 -13.62 -14.62 0.75
CA PRO A 246 -14.13 -15.59 -0.23
C PRO A 246 -14.73 -14.93 -1.47
N ASP A 247 -14.52 -15.53 -2.63
CA ASP A 247 -15.22 -15.17 -3.86
C ASP A 247 -16.57 -15.91 -3.97
N LEU A 248 -17.65 -15.17 -4.21
CA LEU A 248 -18.97 -15.74 -4.52
C LEU A 248 -19.20 -15.76 -6.04
N TYR A 249 -19.15 -16.96 -6.61
CA TYR A 249 -19.43 -17.19 -8.03
C TYR A 249 -20.93 -17.39 -8.27
N LEU A 250 -21.58 -16.42 -8.93
CA LEU A 250 -23.02 -16.43 -9.16
C LEU A 250 -23.46 -17.50 -10.17
N ASP A 251 -22.61 -17.85 -11.13
CA ASP A 251 -22.87 -18.90 -12.13
C ASP A 251 -23.05 -20.29 -11.50
N MET A 252 -22.41 -20.55 -10.36
CA MET A 252 -22.54 -21.80 -9.60
C MET A 252 -23.90 -21.92 -8.87
N LEU A 253 -24.59 -20.80 -8.64
CA LEU A 253 -25.89 -20.77 -7.98
C LEU A 253 -27.08 -20.95 -8.94
N ALA A 254 -26.80 -21.10 -10.25
CA ALA A 254 -27.80 -21.21 -11.31
C ALA A 254 -28.85 -20.08 -11.29
N VAL A 255 -28.41 -18.85 -10.97
CA VAL A 255 -29.28 -17.67 -10.86
C VAL A 255 -29.67 -17.13 -12.23
N GLU A 256 -30.91 -16.70 -12.36
CA GLU A 256 -31.46 -16.05 -13.55
C GLU A 256 -31.54 -14.52 -13.39
N ALA A 257 -31.86 -13.83 -14.48
CA ALA A 257 -31.94 -12.38 -14.47
C ALA A 257 -33.16 -11.96 -13.64
N PHE A 258 -32.96 -10.95 -12.81
CA PHE A 258 -33.87 -10.45 -11.78
C PHE A 258 -34.04 -11.36 -10.57
N ASP A 259 -33.24 -12.42 -10.43
CA ASP A 259 -33.20 -13.17 -9.18
C ASP A 259 -32.59 -12.31 -8.06
N LEU A 260 -33.03 -12.58 -6.84
CA LEU A 260 -32.49 -12.00 -5.63
C LEU A 260 -31.65 -13.05 -4.90
N VAL A 261 -30.37 -12.78 -4.70
CA VAL A 261 -29.50 -13.59 -3.86
C VAL A 261 -29.33 -12.88 -2.52
N SER A 262 -29.68 -13.53 -1.43
CA SER A 262 -29.35 -13.06 -0.08
C SER A 262 -28.33 -13.98 0.56
N TYR A 263 -27.38 -13.40 1.29
CA TYR A 263 -26.34 -14.16 1.96
C TYR A 263 -25.95 -13.56 3.31
N TYR A 264 -25.49 -14.42 4.20
CA TYR A 264 -24.94 -14.03 5.49
C TYR A 264 -23.92 -15.08 5.95
N LEU A 265 -23.03 -14.65 6.84
CA LEU A 265 -21.93 -15.45 7.36
C LEU A 265 -22.21 -15.82 8.81
N GLN A 266 -21.97 -17.09 9.15
CA GLN A 266 -22.18 -17.61 10.48
C GLN A 266 -20.92 -18.29 10.99
N VAL A 267 -20.58 -18.02 12.25
CA VAL A 267 -19.36 -18.51 12.89
C VAL A 267 -19.71 -19.14 14.23
N SER A 268 -19.16 -20.31 14.47
CA SER A 268 -19.33 -21.02 15.74
C SER A 268 -18.05 -20.93 16.57
N PHE A 269 -18.16 -21.13 17.88
CA PHE A 269 -17.02 -21.03 18.80
C PHE A 269 -16.39 -22.40 19.05
N ALA A 270 -15.08 -22.51 18.93
CA ALA A 270 -14.35 -23.73 19.21
C ALA A 270 -14.38 -24.04 20.72
N GLY A 271 -14.86 -25.24 21.06
CA GLY A 271 -14.98 -25.67 22.46
C GLY A 271 -16.27 -25.24 23.18
N PHE A 272 -17.10 -24.39 22.56
CA PHE A 272 -18.37 -23.89 23.12
C PHE A 272 -19.57 -24.18 22.19
N PRO A 273 -19.91 -25.47 21.97
CA PRO A 273 -20.98 -25.85 21.03
C PRO A 273 -22.40 -25.50 21.52
N SER A 274 -22.55 -25.08 22.77
CA SER A 274 -23.83 -24.71 23.39
C SER A 274 -24.13 -23.21 23.32
N VAL A 275 -23.20 -22.40 22.83
CA VAL A 275 -23.40 -20.95 22.64
C VAL A 275 -23.91 -20.72 21.23
N ASP A 276 -24.89 -19.84 21.09
CA ASP A 276 -25.44 -19.50 19.79
C ASP A 276 -24.34 -18.93 18.88
N PRO A 277 -24.28 -19.39 17.63
CA PRO A 277 -23.30 -18.92 16.66
C PRO A 277 -23.47 -17.42 16.36
N ALA A 278 -22.36 -16.70 16.27
CA ALA A 278 -22.37 -15.31 15.84
C ALA A 278 -22.67 -15.22 14.34
N THR A 279 -23.50 -14.25 13.96
CA THR A 279 -24.04 -14.11 12.60
C THR A 279 -23.84 -12.69 12.10
N SER A 280 -23.40 -12.53 10.84
CA SER A 280 -23.21 -11.22 10.22
C SER A 280 -24.54 -10.58 9.87
N ALA A 281 -24.54 -9.27 9.57
CA ALA A 281 -25.66 -8.66 8.86
C ALA A 281 -25.94 -9.38 7.52
N MET A 282 -27.21 -9.46 7.13
CA MET A 282 -27.61 -10.08 5.87
C MET A 282 -27.45 -9.10 4.70
N GLN A 283 -26.87 -9.60 3.61
CA GLN A 283 -26.59 -8.86 2.39
C GLN A 283 -27.49 -9.34 1.24
N PHE A 284 -27.66 -8.49 0.23
CA PHE A 284 -28.53 -8.74 -0.92
C PHE A 284 -27.86 -8.36 -2.23
N ILE A 285 -28.04 -9.20 -3.24
CA ILE A 285 -27.59 -9.00 -4.63
C ILE A 285 -28.80 -9.17 -5.54
N GLN A 286 -29.11 -8.16 -6.34
CA GLN A 286 -30.08 -8.27 -7.43
C GLN A 286 -29.37 -8.59 -8.74
N ILE A 287 -29.76 -9.68 -9.40
CA ILE A 287 -29.13 -10.11 -10.64
C ILE A 287 -29.62 -9.26 -11.83
N LYS A 288 -28.74 -8.51 -12.46
CA LYS A 288 -29.06 -7.70 -13.64
C LYS A 288 -29.04 -8.54 -14.93
N PRO A 289 -29.90 -8.24 -15.92
CA PRO A 289 -29.86 -8.91 -17.21
C PRO A 289 -28.55 -8.62 -17.96
N LEU A 290 -28.04 -9.62 -18.72
CA LEU A 290 -26.76 -9.55 -19.45
C LEU A 290 -26.73 -8.55 -20.62
N ARG A 291 -27.89 -7.99 -20.98
CA ARG A 291 -28.08 -7.05 -22.09
C ARG A 291 -28.73 -5.78 -21.53
N GLU A 292 -27.98 -4.68 -21.54
CA GLU A 292 -28.38 -3.36 -21.04
C GLU A 292 -29.27 -2.58 -22.03
N ASP A 293 -29.62 -3.16 -23.18
CA ASP A 293 -30.57 -2.63 -24.17
C ASP A 293 -32.01 -2.44 -23.64
N VAL A 294 -32.23 -2.70 -22.35
CA VAL A 294 -33.46 -2.41 -21.61
C VAL A 294 -33.42 -0.97 -21.11
N GLN A 295 -33.63 -0.01 -22.01
CA GLN A 295 -33.89 1.37 -21.62
C GLN A 295 -35.17 1.42 -20.76
N LEU A 296 -35.05 1.96 -19.54
CA LEU A 296 -36.20 2.43 -18.75
C LEU A 296 -36.86 3.58 -19.53
N ILE A 297 -37.89 3.26 -20.32
CA ILE A 297 -38.68 4.28 -21.00
C ILE A 297 -39.37 5.10 -19.92
N HIS A 298 -39.05 6.39 -19.94
CA HIS A 298 -39.68 7.38 -19.09
C HIS A 298 -41.11 7.56 -19.58
N LEU A 299 -42.09 7.12 -18.79
CA LEU A 299 -43.50 7.44 -19.01
C LEU A 299 -43.69 8.96 -18.90
N GLN A 300 -43.60 9.67 -20.02
CA GLN A 300 -44.06 11.06 -20.13
C GLN A 300 -45.59 11.08 -20.04
N GLY A 301 -46.06 11.38 -18.84
CA GLY A 301 -47.47 11.66 -18.54
C GLY A 301 -47.60 12.15 -17.11
N GLU A 302 -48.09 13.37 -16.92
CA GLU A 302 -48.46 13.86 -15.58
C GLU A 302 -49.71 13.09 -15.11
N GLY A 303 -49.57 12.25 -14.08
CA GLY A 303 -50.68 11.84 -13.21
C GLY A 303 -51.54 10.63 -13.62
N GLY A 304 -50.96 9.57 -14.19
CA GLY A 304 -51.69 8.32 -14.46
C GLY A 304 -51.62 7.29 -13.31
N PRO A 305 -52.66 6.44 -13.11
CA PRO A 305 -52.70 5.42 -12.05
C PRO A 305 -51.57 4.40 -12.16
N LEU A 306 -51.06 4.14 -13.36
CA LEU A 306 -49.90 3.27 -13.58
C LEU A 306 -48.62 3.87 -12.98
N LYS A 307 -48.37 5.17 -13.15
CA LYS A 307 -47.17 5.84 -12.61
C LYS A 307 -47.17 5.84 -11.08
N GLU A 308 -48.34 6.08 -10.49
CA GLU A 308 -48.53 6.00 -9.04
C GLU A 308 -48.30 4.57 -8.52
N ALA A 309 -48.85 3.55 -9.21
CA ALA A 309 -48.61 2.15 -8.88
C ALA A 309 -47.12 1.77 -8.94
N LEU A 310 -46.38 2.23 -9.94
CA LEU A 310 -44.93 1.97 -10.08
C LEU A 310 -44.10 2.63 -8.97
N GLN A 311 -44.42 3.87 -8.61
CA GLN A 311 -43.75 4.57 -7.50
C GLN A 311 -44.02 3.88 -6.16
N LEU A 312 -45.24 3.41 -5.94
CA LEU A 312 -45.59 2.66 -4.74
C LEU A 312 -44.93 1.28 -4.74
N LEU A 313 -44.81 0.60 -5.88
CA LEU A 313 -44.13 -0.69 -5.99
C LEU A 313 -42.64 -0.59 -5.60
N ALA A 314 -41.94 0.44 -6.06
CA ALA A 314 -40.54 0.67 -5.66
C ALA A 314 -40.42 0.91 -4.14
N LYS A 315 -41.36 1.65 -3.54
CA LYS A 315 -41.44 1.83 -2.08
C LYS A 315 -41.78 0.54 -1.33
N LEU A 316 -42.63 -0.31 -1.90
CA LEU A 316 -42.95 -1.63 -1.33
C LEU A 316 -41.71 -2.51 -1.31
N LYS A 317 -40.92 -2.52 -2.39
CA LYS A 317 -39.64 -3.24 -2.48
C LYS A 317 -38.67 -2.79 -1.37
N SER A 318 -38.43 -1.48 -1.25
CA SER A 318 -37.54 -0.94 -0.20
C SER A 318 -38.02 -1.27 1.21
N ALA A 319 -39.32 -1.14 1.47
CA ALA A 319 -39.89 -1.42 2.77
C ALA A 319 -39.81 -2.91 3.13
N GLN A 320 -40.13 -3.81 2.19
CA GLN A 320 -40.02 -5.25 2.38
C GLN A 320 -38.57 -5.66 2.70
N LEU A 321 -37.59 -5.07 2.01
CA LEU A 321 -36.16 -5.33 2.25
C LEU A 321 -35.75 -4.91 3.67
N VAL A 322 -36.16 -3.72 4.11
CA VAL A 322 -35.90 -3.23 5.47
C VAL A 322 -36.51 -4.17 6.52
N LEU A 323 -37.75 -4.63 6.31
CA LEU A 323 -38.41 -5.55 7.25
C LEU A 323 -37.75 -6.92 7.33
N ILE A 324 -37.24 -7.43 6.21
CA ILE A 324 -36.44 -8.67 6.21
C ILE A 324 -35.20 -8.49 7.09
N LYS A 325 -34.45 -7.38 6.92
CA LYS A 325 -33.26 -7.11 7.72
C LYS A 325 -33.55 -6.95 9.21
N GLN A 326 -34.62 -6.23 9.54
CA GLN A 326 -35.04 -6.03 10.93
C GLN A 326 -35.45 -7.36 11.58
N ASN A 327 -36.24 -8.17 10.88
CA ASN A 327 -36.61 -9.50 11.36
C ASN A 327 -35.38 -10.41 11.51
N PHE A 328 -34.45 -10.38 10.55
CA PHE A 328 -33.21 -11.14 10.62
C PHE A 328 -32.35 -10.75 11.82
N LEU A 329 -32.19 -9.44 12.07
CA LEU A 329 -31.45 -8.92 13.22
C LEU A 329 -32.10 -9.40 14.53
N LEU A 330 -33.43 -9.38 14.63
CA LEU A 330 -34.14 -9.88 15.82
C LEU A 330 -33.90 -11.38 16.09
N VAL A 331 -33.81 -12.20 15.04
CA VAL A 331 -33.52 -13.63 15.19
C VAL A 331 -32.11 -13.87 15.71
N HIS A 332 -31.14 -13.07 15.25
CA HIS A 332 -29.72 -13.28 15.51
C HIS A 332 -29.13 -12.32 16.55
N ALA A 333 -29.95 -11.53 17.25
CA ALA A 333 -29.52 -10.57 18.26
C ALA A 333 -28.96 -11.22 19.55
N GLY A 334 -29.15 -12.52 19.73
CA GLY A 334 -28.76 -13.23 20.96
C GLY A 334 -29.59 -12.84 22.19
N LEU A 335 -30.76 -12.22 21.99
CA LEU A 335 -31.70 -11.86 23.04
C LEU A 335 -32.73 -12.98 23.24
N ASP A 336 -33.14 -13.22 24.48
CA ASP A 336 -34.22 -14.17 24.77
C ASP A 336 -35.57 -13.60 24.28
N THR A 337 -36.36 -14.42 23.58
CA THR A 337 -37.70 -14.08 23.08
C THR A 337 -38.69 -13.63 24.16
N SER A 338 -38.38 -13.87 25.44
CA SER A 338 -39.16 -13.42 26.60
C SER A 338 -38.80 -12.02 27.10
N GLU A 339 -37.71 -11.41 26.61
CA GLU A 339 -37.32 -10.05 26.99
C GLU A 339 -38.28 -9.00 26.44
N GLU A 340 -38.60 -8.00 27.27
CA GLU A 340 -39.53 -6.92 26.90
C GLU A 340 -39.07 -6.14 25.66
N ILE A 341 -37.75 -5.94 25.51
CA ILE A 341 -37.16 -5.25 24.36
C ILE A 341 -37.37 -6.05 23.08
N TRP A 342 -37.12 -7.36 23.12
CA TRP A 342 -37.32 -8.24 21.98
C TRP A 342 -38.80 -8.34 21.59
N VAL A 343 -39.70 -8.49 22.56
CA VAL A 343 -41.16 -8.56 22.32
C VAL A 343 -41.70 -7.25 21.73
N ALA A 344 -41.25 -6.10 22.24
CA ALA A 344 -41.66 -4.80 21.74
C ALA A 344 -41.20 -4.57 20.29
N GLU A 345 -39.95 -4.92 19.97
CA GLU A 345 -39.41 -4.78 18.62
C GLU A 345 -40.01 -5.79 17.65
N ASN A 346 -40.28 -7.03 18.10
CA ASN A 346 -41.02 -8.01 17.31
C ASN A 346 -42.43 -7.53 16.97
N LEU A 347 -43.15 -6.95 17.94
CA LEU A 347 -44.47 -6.35 17.70
C LEU A 347 -44.39 -5.21 16.68
N ARG A 348 -43.37 -4.34 16.78
CA ARG A 348 -43.16 -3.25 15.82
C ARG A 348 -42.95 -3.79 14.40
N VAL A 349 -42.09 -4.80 14.23
CA VAL A 349 -41.83 -5.42 12.92
C VAL A 349 -43.09 -6.11 12.38
N GLN A 350 -43.90 -6.73 13.24
CA GLN A 350 -45.20 -7.32 12.87
C GLN A 350 -46.22 -6.27 12.42
N GLU A 351 -46.32 -5.14 13.12
CA GLU A 351 -47.20 -4.02 12.77
C GLU A 351 -46.79 -3.40 11.43
N ASP A 352 -45.49 -3.19 11.22
CA ASP A 352 -44.96 -2.65 9.95
C ASP A 352 -45.17 -3.63 8.79
N GLN A 353 -44.99 -4.94 9.00
CA GLN A 353 -45.31 -5.97 8.00
C GLN A 353 -46.81 -5.98 7.66
N SER A 354 -47.68 -5.77 8.66
CA SER A 354 -49.13 -5.68 8.47
C SER A 354 -49.54 -4.43 7.69
N LEU A 355 -48.91 -3.29 7.98
CA LEU A 355 -49.09 -2.05 7.22
C LEU A 355 -48.65 -2.23 5.76
N LEU A 356 -47.56 -2.95 5.53
CA LEU A 356 -47.05 -3.21 4.18
C LEU A 356 -48.02 -4.09 3.36
N ILE A 357 -48.72 -5.04 3.99
CA ILE A 357 -49.79 -5.83 3.37
C ILE A 357 -50.94 -4.91 2.92
N GLU A 358 -51.37 -3.97 3.77
CA GLU A 358 -52.42 -3.00 3.42
C GLU A 358 -52.00 -2.12 2.24
N LYS A 359 -50.75 -1.67 2.22
CA LYS A 359 -50.20 -0.88 1.10
C LYS A 359 -50.09 -1.69 -0.19
N THR A 360 -49.80 -2.97 -0.08
CA THR A 360 -49.78 -3.89 -1.23
C THR A 360 -51.18 -4.01 -1.86
N GLU A 361 -52.24 -4.09 -1.04
CA GLU A 361 -53.64 -4.08 -1.52
C GLU A 361 -53.95 -2.79 -2.32
N GLN A 362 -53.49 -1.63 -1.82
CA GLN A 362 -53.68 -0.34 -2.50
C GLN A 362 -53.01 -0.34 -3.89
N VAL A 363 -51.83 -0.94 -4.02
CA VAL A 363 -51.13 -1.06 -5.31
C VAL A 363 -51.86 -2.02 -6.25
N VAL A 364 -52.42 -3.13 -5.74
CA VAL A 364 -53.27 -4.04 -6.53
C VAL A 364 -54.46 -3.29 -7.13
N GLU A 365 -55.17 -2.50 -6.33
CA GLU A 365 -56.32 -1.70 -6.81
C GLU A 365 -55.93 -0.71 -7.91
N LEU A 366 -54.78 -0.03 -7.76
CA LEU A 366 -54.25 0.90 -8.75
C LEU A 366 -53.83 0.20 -10.05
N LEU A 367 -53.22 -0.98 -9.96
CA LEU A 367 -52.82 -1.77 -11.13
C LEU A 367 -54.03 -2.31 -11.90
N ILE A 368 -55.09 -2.72 -11.19
CA ILE A 368 -56.37 -3.10 -11.82
C ILE A 368 -57.00 -1.89 -12.50
N ALA A 369 -57.05 -0.73 -11.84
CA ALA A 369 -57.57 0.51 -12.41
C ALA A 369 -56.77 0.97 -13.64
N ALA A 370 -55.46 0.70 -13.66
CA ALA A 370 -54.56 0.96 -14.78
C ALA A 370 -54.62 -0.09 -15.90
N ALA A 371 -55.47 -1.13 -15.77
CA ALA A 371 -55.56 -2.25 -16.70
C ALA A 371 -54.20 -2.96 -16.96
N ALA A 372 -53.39 -3.11 -15.91
CA ALA A 372 -52.17 -3.89 -15.96
C ALA A 372 -52.46 -5.36 -16.32
N SER A 373 -51.45 -6.08 -16.85
CA SER A 373 -51.61 -7.49 -17.20
C SER A 373 -52.03 -8.31 -15.98
N THR A 374 -52.84 -9.36 -16.19
CA THR A 374 -53.29 -10.26 -15.11
C THR A 374 -52.12 -10.90 -14.38
N GLU A 375 -51.02 -11.19 -15.09
CA GLU A 375 -49.79 -11.77 -14.52
C GLU A 375 -49.14 -10.85 -13.46
N ILE A 376 -49.05 -9.54 -13.72
CA ILE A 376 -48.55 -8.54 -12.75
C ILE A 376 -49.43 -8.50 -11.50
N VAL A 377 -50.76 -8.53 -11.67
CA VAL A 377 -51.70 -8.51 -10.55
C VAL A 377 -51.61 -9.81 -9.75
N ASP A 378 -51.51 -10.96 -10.42
CA ASP A 378 -51.40 -12.28 -9.79
C ASP A 378 -50.11 -12.41 -8.97
N LEU A 379 -48.97 -11.90 -9.48
CA LEU A 379 -47.71 -11.88 -8.73
C LEU A 379 -47.78 -10.97 -7.51
N LEU A 380 -48.44 -9.81 -7.60
CA LEU A 380 -48.58 -8.91 -6.44
C LEU A 380 -49.49 -9.52 -5.36
N MET A 381 -50.52 -10.25 -5.77
CA MET A 381 -51.36 -11.03 -4.85
C MET A 381 -50.57 -12.17 -4.20
N GLN A 382 -49.67 -12.84 -4.92
CA GLN A 382 -48.77 -13.83 -4.34
C GLN A 382 -47.78 -13.20 -3.35
N ALA A 383 -47.22 -12.04 -3.68
CA ALA A 383 -46.37 -11.26 -2.77
C ALA A 383 -47.12 -10.93 -1.48
N LYS A 384 -48.36 -10.43 -1.59
CA LYS A 384 -49.23 -10.15 -0.45
C LYS A 384 -49.48 -11.40 0.41
N GLN A 385 -49.84 -12.53 -0.21
CA GLN A 385 -50.06 -13.78 0.52
C GLN A 385 -48.80 -14.25 1.27
N ALA A 386 -47.63 -14.11 0.65
CA ALA A 386 -46.36 -14.42 1.29
C ALA A 386 -46.08 -13.46 2.48
N MET A 387 -46.38 -12.17 2.35
CA MET A 387 -46.30 -11.22 3.47
C MET A 387 -47.26 -11.56 4.62
N GLU A 388 -48.50 -11.98 4.32
CA GLU A 388 -49.47 -12.43 5.33
C GLU A 388 -48.95 -13.65 6.11
N LEU A 389 -48.35 -14.61 5.41
CA LEU A 389 -47.70 -15.77 6.03
C LEU A 389 -46.51 -15.35 6.91
N ALA A 390 -45.72 -14.38 6.47
CA ALA A 390 -44.63 -13.83 7.27
C ALA A 390 -45.16 -13.13 8.53
N ALA A 391 -46.14 -12.23 8.39
CA ALA A 391 -46.73 -11.51 9.52
C ALA A 391 -47.31 -12.47 10.57
N ALA A 392 -48.01 -13.52 10.15
CA ALA A 392 -48.55 -14.53 11.06
C ALA A 392 -47.45 -15.29 11.81
N LYS A 393 -46.31 -15.57 11.15
CA LYS A 393 -45.16 -16.22 11.79
C LYS A 393 -44.42 -15.30 12.77
N ILE A 394 -44.28 -14.01 12.44
CA ILE A 394 -43.69 -13.01 13.34
C ILE A 394 -44.60 -12.82 14.57
N GLU A 395 -45.92 -12.80 14.38
CA GLU A 395 -46.91 -12.76 15.48
C GLU A 395 -46.82 -13.99 16.38
N SER A 396 -46.58 -15.18 15.82
CA SER A 396 -46.37 -16.40 16.59
C SER A 396 -44.96 -16.57 17.17
N LEU A 397 -44.13 -15.52 17.12
CA LEU A 397 -42.73 -15.52 17.58
C LEU A 397 -41.82 -16.51 16.82
N GLU A 398 -42.20 -16.90 15.61
CA GLU A 398 -41.46 -17.78 14.71
C GLU A 398 -40.66 -16.97 13.66
N ASN A 399 -39.92 -15.96 14.12
CA ASN A 399 -39.21 -14.98 13.29
C ASN A 399 -38.28 -15.61 12.24
N GLN A 400 -37.54 -16.67 12.60
CA GLN A 400 -36.69 -17.40 11.66
C GLN A 400 -37.49 -18.02 10.52
N ALA A 401 -38.64 -18.61 10.83
CA ALA A 401 -39.51 -19.22 9.83
C ALA A 401 -40.22 -18.16 8.96
N ALA A 402 -40.27 -16.90 9.40
CA ALA A 402 -40.85 -15.79 8.65
C ALA A 402 -39.91 -15.24 7.56
N LEU A 403 -38.59 -15.44 7.66
CA LEU A 403 -37.63 -14.93 6.68
C LEU A 403 -37.87 -15.49 5.27
N GLU A 404 -38.16 -16.78 5.14
CA GLU A 404 -38.46 -17.42 3.84
C GLU A 404 -39.68 -16.79 3.14
N PRO A 405 -40.87 -16.69 3.77
CA PRO A 405 -42.01 -16.02 3.13
C PRO A 405 -41.76 -14.52 2.88
N GLN A 406 -40.99 -13.82 3.72
CA GLN A 406 -40.63 -12.43 3.44
C GLN A 406 -39.72 -12.32 2.20
N GLY A 407 -38.74 -13.21 2.04
CA GLY A 407 -37.88 -13.28 0.86
C GLY A 407 -38.65 -13.63 -0.41
N LYS A 408 -39.62 -14.56 -0.32
CA LYS A 408 -40.54 -14.88 -1.43
C LYS A 408 -41.37 -13.68 -1.84
N ALA A 409 -41.93 -12.93 -0.89
CA ALA A 409 -42.67 -11.71 -1.18
C ALA A 409 -41.82 -10.69 -1.96
N LEU A 410 -40.57 -10.48 -1.54
CA LEU A 410 -39.64 -9.60 -2.24
C LEU A 410 -39.31 -10.10 -3.66
N SER A 411 -39.12 -11.40 -3.84
CA SER A 411 -38.86 -11.99 -5.17
C SER A 411 -40.02 -11.77 -6.14
N HIS A 412 -41.27 -11.92 -5.69
CA HIS A 412 -42.45 -11.64 -6.51
C HIS A 412 -42.55 -10.15 -6.87
N ILE A 413 -42.19 -9.24 -5.96
CA ILE A 413 -42.13 -7.79 -6.26
C ILE A 413 -41.10 -7.50 -7.36
N ILE A 414 -39.92 -8.12 -7.29
CA ILE A 414 -38.86 -7.95 -8.30
C ILE A 414 -39.27 -8.57 -9.64
N GLU A 415 -39.97 -9.70 -9.63
CA GLU A 415 -40.49 -10.33 -10.85
C GLU A 415 -41.52 -9.44 -11.56
N ILE A 416 -42.32 -8.68 -10.80
CA ILE A 416 -43.20 -7.66 -11.36
C ILE A 416 -42.39 -6.56 -12.06
N GLU A 417 -41.27 -6.10 -11.50
CA GLU A 417 -40.37 -5.13 -12.16
C GLU A 417 -39.87 -5.67 -13.51
N LYS A 418 -39.48 -6.94 -13.57
CA LYS A 418 -39.08 -7.63 -14.81
C LYS A 418 -40.19 -7.62 -15.86
N LEU A 419 -41.43 -7.91 -15.47
CA LEU A 419 -42.57 -7.90 -16.39
C LEU A 419 -42.90 -6.49 -16.88
N ILE A 420 -42.86 -5.50 -16.00
CA ILE A 420 -43.08 -4.09 -16.36
C ILE A 420 -42.01 -3.61 -17.34
N GLN A 421 -40.74 -3.91 -17.08
CA GLN A 421 -39.64 -3.55 -17.99
C GLN A 421 -39.82 -4.19 -19.38
N LYS A 422 -40.26 -5.46 -19.46
CA LYS A 422 -40.56 -6.13 -20.74
C LYS A 422 -41.72 -5.49 -21.51
N VAL A 423 -42.79 -5.07 -20.82
CA VAL A 423 -43.98 -4.48 -21.45
C VAL A 423 -43.71 -3.07 -21.97
N ILE A 424 -42.86 -2.32 -21.27
CA ILE A 424 -42.56 -0.92 -21.57
C ILE A 424 -41.73 -0.77 -22.86
N ILE A 425 -40.87 -1.74 -23.22
CA ILE A 425 -40.00 -1.75 -24.43
C ILE A 425 -40.78 -1.59 -25.77
N ILE A 426 -42.11 -1.74 -25.79
CA ILE A 426 -42.94 -1.65 -27.01
C ILE A 426 -43.43 -0.21 -27.31
N ALA A 427 -43.24 0.76 -26.41
CA ALA A 427 -43.78 2.12 -26.57
C ALA A 427 -42.70 3.22 -26.68
N ASP A 428 -42.40 3.57 -27.93
CA ASP A 428 -41.86 4.86 -28.44
C ASP A 428 -40.42 5.28 -28.07
N SER A 429 -39.67 5.64 -29.11
CA SER A 429 -38.27 6.03 -29.10
C SER A 429 -38.13 7.56 -29.16
N SER A 430 -37.86 8.20 -28.03
CA SER A 430 -37.46 9.62 -27.96
C SER A 430 -36.70 9.88 -26.67
N GLN A 431 -35.55 10.55 -26.78
CA GLN A 431 -34.51 10.80 -25.75
C GLN A 431 -35.01 11.12 -24.33
N PRO A 432 -34.33 10.64 -23.26
CA PRO A 432 -34.67 11.00 -21.89
C PRO A 432 -33.87 12.21 -21.37
N ALA A 433 -34.57 13.06 -20.62
CA ALA A 433 -33.97 13.94 -19.59
C ALA A 433 -34.14 13.24 -18.23
N ALA A 434 -33.07 13.13 -17.46
CA ALA A 434 -33.04 12.42 -16.18
C ALA A 434 -33.88 13.13 -15.08
N PRO A 435 -34.74 12.41 -14.33
CA PRO A 435 -35.29 12.88 -13.07
C PRO A 435 -34.38 12.50 -11.89
N LYS A 436 -34.22 13.45 -10.97
CA LYS A 436 -33.57 13.29 -9.66
C LYS A 436 -34.59 12.75 -8.66
N GLU A 437 -34.60 11.45 -8.40
CA GLU A 437 -35.04 10.84 -7.13
C GLU A 437 -34.75 9.33 -7.21
N ASP A 438 -33.71 8.91 -6.51
CA ASP A 438 -33.23 7.53 -6.43
C ASP A 438 -34.11 6.76 -5.43
N ILE A 439 -35.11 6.03 -5.94
CA ILE A 439 -36.12 5.30 -5.14
C ILE A 439 -35.77 3.80 -5.01
N ASP A 440 -34.84 3.28 -5.82
CA ASP A 440 -34.45 1.86 -5.78
C ASP A 440 -33.49 1.61 -4.58
N PRO A 441 -33.80 0.67 -3.67
CA PRO A 441 -32.89 0.33 -2.57
C PRO A 441 -31.59 -0.32 -3.05
N PHE A 442 -31.56 -0.88 -4.25
CA PHE A 442 -30.36 -1.47 -4.85
C PHE A 442 -29.59 -0.40 -5.61
N LYS A 443 -28.46 0.00 -5.03
CA LYS A 443 -27.60 1.01 -5.65
C LYS A 443 -26.81 0.35 -6.77
N ASP A 444 -26.85 0.98 -7.93
CA ASP A 444 -25.77 0.78 -8.88
C ASP A 444 -24.58 1.57 -8.33
N ASP A 445 -23.67 0.87 -7.65
CA ASP A 445 -22.41 1.49 -7.21
C ASP A 445 -21.52 1.89 -8.41
N GLN A 446 -21.99 1.68 -9.65
CA GLN A 446 -21.46 2.29 -10.86
C GLN A 446 -22.05 3.70 -11.07
N LYS A 447 -21.67 4.68 -10.25
CA LYS A 447 -22.08 6.10 -10.42
C LYS A 447 -21.59 6.74 -11.73
N TYR A 448 -20.79 6.02 -12.51
CA TYR A 448 -20.37 6.42 -13.84
C TYR A 448 -20.54 5.22 -14.79
N GLU A 449 -21.69 5.16 -15.46
CA GLU A 449 -21.86 4.30 -16.62
C GLU A 449 -21.22 4.99 -17.83
N MET A 450 -20.17 4.35 -18.38
CA MET A 450 -19.60 4.80 -19.65
C MET A 450 -20.69 4.77 -20.73
N PRO A 451 -20.79 5.80 -21.59
CA PRO A 451 -21.75 5.77 -22.68
C PRO A 451 -21.54 4.51 -23.55
N PRO A 452 -22.61 3.91 -24.10
CA PRO A 452 -22.48 2.70 -24.89
C PRO A 452 -21.62 2.99 -26.14
N ARG A 453 -20.49 2.29 -26.25
CA ARG A 453 -19.53 2.45 -27.36
C ARG A 453 -20.18 2.30 -28.73
N THR A 454 -21.21 1.46 -28.83
CA THR A 454 -21.97 1.18 -30.06
C THR A 454 -22.66 2.42 -30.65
N GLY A 455 -22.91 3.46 -29.85
CA GLY A 455 -23.47 4.73 -30.32
C GLY A 455 -22.44 5.76 -30.80
N GLY A 456 -21.14 5.56 -30.51
CA GLY A 456 -20.06 6.49 -30.86
C GLY A 456 -19.36 6.16 -32.18
N ALA A 457 -18.59 7.12 -32.71
CA ALA A 457 -17.81 6.97 -33.94
C ALA A 457 -16.88 5.75 -33.91
N ALA A 458 -16.22 5.51 -32.78
CA ALA A 458 -15.33 4.37 -32.59
C ALA A 458 -16.08 3.03 -32.67
N GLY A 459 -17.27 2.92 -32.07
CA GLY A 459 -18.09 1.71 -32.18
C GLY A 459 -18.68 1.51 -33.57
N GLN A 460 -19.02 2.59 -34.29
CA GLN A 460 -19.42 2.51 -35.69
C GLN A 460 -18.27 2.00 -36.57
N LEU A 461 -17.04 2.47 -36.35
CA LEU A 461 -15.87 2.00 -37.08
C LEU A 461 -15.55 0.51 -36.81
N GLU A 462 -15.66 0.06 -35.57
CA GLU A 462 -15.54 -1.36 -35.20
C GLU A 462 -16.65 -2.22 -35.81
N LYS A 463 -17.87 -1.70 -35.89
CA LYS A 463 -18.99 -2.38 -36.55
C LYS A 463 -18.72 -2.54 -38.05
N LEU A 464 -18.22 -1.49 -38.70
CA LEU A 464 -17.85 -1.52 -40.12
C LEU A 464 -16.71 -2.50 -40.40
N GLU A 465 -15.75 -2.66 -39.48
CA GLU A 465 -14.70 -3.69 -39.60
C GLU A 465 -15.28 -5.10 -39.68
N LYS A 466 -16.26 -5.41 -38.81
CA LYS A 466 -16.96 -6.70 -38.81
C LYS A 466 -17.81 -6.89 -40.05
N GLU A 467 -18.63 -5.90 -40.41
CA GLU A 467 -19.48 -5.94 -41.60
C GLU A 467 -18.65 -6.11 -42.88
N GLN A 468 -17.53 -5.41 -43.00
CA GLN A 468 -16.63 -5.53 -44.15
C GLN A 468 -15.94 -6.91 -44.20
N ALA A 469 -15.59 -7.50 -43.06
CA ALA A 469 -15.01 -8.84 -43.00
C ALA A 469 -16.01 -9.93 -43.40
N GLU A 470 -17.26 -9.81 -42.94
CA GLU A 470 -18.36 -10.70 -43.35
C GLU A 470 -18.65 -10.58 -44.84
N LEU A 471 -18.70 -9.35 -45.36
CA LEU A 471 -18.92 -9.11 -46.78
C LEU A 471 -17.79 -9.67 -47.65
N LEU A 472 -16.54 -9.48 -47.23
CA LEU A 472 -15.39 -10.06 -47.94
C LEU A 472 -15.51 -11.59 -48.04
N ALA A 473 -15.91 -12.25 -46.94
CA ALA A 473 -16.14 -13.69 -46.94
C ALA A 473 -17.29 -14.09 -47.90
N ALA A 474 -18.35 -13.30 -47.98
CA ALA A 474 -19.46 -13.53 -48.92
C ALA A 474 -19.02 -13.37 -50.40
N ILE A 475 -18.24 -12.33 -50.71
CA ILE A 475 -17.68 -12.10 -52.06
C ILE A 475 -16.72 -13.25 -52.46
N GLU A 476 -15.95 -13.78 -51.51
CA GLU A 476 -15.12 -14.96 -51.73
C GLU A 476 -15.95 -16.23 -52.02
N GLY A 477 -17.13 -16.35 -51.39
CA GLY A 477 -18.07 -17.45 -51.54
C GLY A 477 -18.77 -17.54 -52.90
N LEU A 478 -18.97 -16.42 -53.61
CA LEU A 478 -19.69 -16.36 -54.90
C LEU A 478 -19.11 -17.26 -56.02
N ASN A 479 -17.81 -17.59 -55.97
CA ASN A 479 -17.14 -18.42 -56.98
C ASN A 479 -16.84 -19.85 -56.52
N ARG A 480 -17.40 -20.31 -55.40
CA ARG A 480 -17.20 -21.68 -54.91
C ARG A 480 -18.11 -22.63 -55.71
N PRO A 481 -17.57 -23.65 -56.42
CA PRO A 481 -18.41 -24.56 -57.18
C PRO A 481 -19.36 -25.33 -56.25
N GLN A 482 -20.67 -25.15 -56.41
CA GLN A 482 -21.67 -25.90 -55.65
C GLN A 482 -21.57 -27.39 -55.94
N THR A 483 -21.02 -28.16 -55.00
CA THR A 483 -21.07 -29.61 -55.04
C THR A 483 -22.42 -30.10 -54.50
N SER A 484 -23.36 -30.32 -55.43
CA SER A 484 -24.51 -31.24 -55.41
C SER A 484 -25.73 -31.03 -54.48
N HIS A 485 -26.89 -30.99 -55.15
CA HIS A 485 -28.22 -31.56 -54.83
C HIS A 485 -29.17 -30.83 -53.85
N GLU A 486 -29.99 -29.90 -54.37
CA GLU A 486 -31.48 -29.97 -54.42
C GLU A 486 -32.04 -28.79 -55.26
N PRO A 487 -33.21 -28.92 -55.92
CA PRO A 487 -33.74 -27.88 -56.80
C PRO A 487 -34.76 -26.99 -56.06
N GLU A 488 -34.29 -25.90 -55.45
CA GLU A 488 -35.16 -24.78 -55.09
C GLU A 488 -34.68 -23.51 -55.80
N SER A 489 -35.50 -23.06 -56.75
CA SER A 489 -35.54 -21.75 -57.42
C SER A 489 -34.28 -21.21 -58.12
N PRO A 490 -34.39 -20.61 -59.32
CA PRO A 490 -33.24 -20.01 -60.00
C PRO A 490 -32.94 -18.63 -59.38
N VAL A 491 -32.23 -18.61 -58.25
CA VAL A 491 -31.52 -17.40 -57.83
C VAL A 491 -30.29 -17.30 -58.73
N THR A 492 -30.27 -16.30 -59.60
CA THR A 492 -29.15 -16.08 -60.52
C THR A 492 -28.00 -15.44 -59.75
N ALA A 493 -26.75 -15.85 -60.00
CA ALA A 493 -25.56 -15.27 -59.36
C ALA A 493 -25.48 -13.72 -59.51
N ASP A 494 -26.15 -13.17 -60.54
CA ASP A 494 -26.30 -11.73 -60.77
C ASP A 494 -27.16 -11.03 -59.70
N SER A 495 -28.13 -11.73 -59.09
CA SER A 495 -28.96 -11.23 -57.99
C SER A 495 -28.14 -11.05 -56.71
N ASP A 496 -27.33 -12.05 -56.37
CA ASP A 496 -26.51 -12.05 -55.15
C ASP A 496 -25.37 -11.05 -55.25
N ALA A 497 -24.75 -10.90 -56.44
CA ALA A 497 -23.73 -9.89 -56.69
C ALA A 497 -24.28 -8.45 -56.57
N ALA A 498 -25.50 -8.21 -57.05
CA ALA A 498 -26.15 -6.90 -56.93
C ALA A 498 -26.52 -6.55 -55.48
N GLU A 499 -26.86 -7.54 -54.66
CA GLU A 499 -27.11 -7.34 -53.23
C GLU A 499 -25.83 -7.03 -52.45
N LEU A 500 -24.74 -7.74 -52.75
CA LEU A 500 -23.41 -7.48 -52.17
C LEU A 500 -22.85 -6.12 -52.61
N ALA A 501 -23.10 -5.68 -53.85
CA ALA A 501 -22.74 -4.34 -54.32
C ALA A 501 -23.44 -3.24 -53.50
N LYS A 502 -24.74 -3.41 -53.20
CA LYS A 502 -25.49 -2.48 -52.35
C LYS A 502 -24.95 -2.44 -50.93
N GLN A 503 -24.63 -3.59 -50.35
CA GLN A 503 -24.03 -3.65 -49.01
C GLN A 503 -22.68 -2.93 -48.99
N GLN A 504 -21.93 -3.00 -50.08
CA GLN A 504 -20.63 -2.34 -50.18
C GLN A 504 -20.72 -0.81 -50.38
N HIS A 505 -21.74 -0.32 -51.08
CA HIS A 505 -22.08 1.11 -51.07
C HIS A 505 -22.53 1.60 -49.70
N THR A 506 -23.28 0.78 -48.92
CA THR A 506 -23.62 1.14 -47.54
C THR A 506 -22.38 1.33 -46.67
N ILE A 507 -21.35 0.48 -46.84
CA ILE A 507 -20.07 0.62 -46.12
C ILE A 507 -19.31 1.86 -46.60
N GLU A 508 -19.28 2.12 -47.91
CA GLU A 508 -18.69 3.35 -48.48
C GLU A 508 -19.31 4.62 -47.88
N ASP A 509 -20.65 4.70 -47.88
CA ASP A 509 -21.42 5.84 -47.36
C ASP A 509 -21.19 6.02 -45.85
N ALA A 510 -21.19 4.93 -45.07
CA ALA A 510 -20.94 4.98 -43.64
C ALA A 510 -19.50 5.45 -43.32
N LEU A 511 -18.50 5.00 -44.08
CA LEU A 511 -17.12 5.48 -43.95
C LEU A 511 -16.99 6.95 -44.33
N ALA A 512 -17.69 7.41 -45.37
CA ALA A 512 -17.71 8.81 -45.77
C ALA A 512 -18.37 9.69 -44.69
N GLN A 513 -19.48 9.23 -44.10
CA GLN A 513 -20.15 9.92 -43.00
C GLN A 513 -19.26 10.05 -41.76
N LEU A 514 -18.52 9.00 -41.41
CA LEU A 514 -17.52 9.03 -40.33
C LEU A 514 -16.34 9.96 -40.64
N LEU A 515 -15.98 10.13 -41.91
CA LEU A 515 -14.96 11.09 -42.33
C LEU A 515 -15.46 12.54 -42.18
N GLU A 516 -16.72 12.78 -42.59
CA GLU A 516 -17.36 14.10 -42.53
C GLU A 516 -17.68 14.57 -41.11
N SER A 517 -17.91 13.64 -40.16
CA SER A 517 -18.18 13.99 -38.77
C SER A 517 -17.02 14.74 -38.11
N GLY A 518 -15.78 14.51 -38.58
CA GLY A 518 -14.57 15.14 -38.06
C GLY A 518 -14.25 14.75 -36.60
N GLU A 519 -14.87 13.70 -36.07
CA GLU A 519 -14.76 13.29 -34.67
C GLU A 519 -13.42 12.59 -34.37
N PHE A 520 -12.77 12.02 -35.39
CA PHE A 520 -11.48 11.35 -35.26
C PHE A 520 -10.28 12.30 -35.40
N ALA A 521 -9.19 11.97 -34.70
CA ALA A 521 -7.92 12.64 -34.84
C ALA A 521 -7.35 12.51 -36.26
N GLY A 522 -6.56 13.51 -36.69
CA GLY A 522 -6.00 13.59 -38.06
C GLY A 522 -5.34 12.30 -38.61
N PRO A 523 -4.58 11.52 -37.82
CA PRO A 523 -3.98 10.27 -38.29
C PRO A 523 -4.98 9.19 -38.71
N VAL A 524 -6.21 9.21 -38.18
CA VAL A 524 -7.27 8.24 -38.49
C VAL A 524 -8.01 8.62 -39.78
N GLN A 525 -8.07 9.90 -40.12
CA GLN A 525 -8.88 10.40 -41.25
C GLN A 525 -8.32 9.92 -42.61
N ASP A 526 -7.01 9.85 -42.76
CA ASP A 526 -6.37 9.41 -44.02
C ASP A 526 -6.63 7.94 -44.37
N PRO A 527 -6.42 6.95 -43.47
CA PRO A 527 -6.78 5.56 -43.75
C PRO A 527 -8.29 5.39 -43.92
N LEU A 528 -9.13 6.14 -43.19
CA LEU A 528 -10.58 6.10 -43.32
C LEU A 528 -11.06 6.58 -44.71
N GLY A 529 -10.50 7.69 -45.20
CA GLY A 529 -10.80 8.20 -46.56
C GLY A 529 -10.34 7.25 -47.66
N ARG A 530 -9.17 6.60 -47.47
CA ARG A 530 -8.70 5.55 -48.39
C ARG A 530 -9.55 4.29 -48.34
N ALA A 531 -10.12 3.95 -47.18
CA ALA A 531 -11.02 2.81 -47.01
C ALA A 531 -12.35 3.05 -47.75
N SER A 532 -12.94 4.25 -47.62
CA SER A 532 -14.16 4.64 -48.35
C SER A 532 -13.97 4.52 -49.88
N GLN A 533 -12.86 5.04 -50.42
CA GLN A 533 -12.54 4.91 -51.85
C GLN A 533 -12.41 3.44 -52.29
N ALA A 534 -11.72 2.61 -51.50
CA ALA A 534 -11.56 1.19 -51.82
C ALA A 534 -12.89 0.42 -51.73
N ALA A 535 -13.81 0.84 -50.85
CA ALA A 535 -15.15 0.28 -50.76
C ALA A 535 -15.96 0.58 -52.03
N GLY A 536 -15.94 1.84 -52.49
CA GLY A 536 -16.57 2.24 -53.75
C GLY A 536 -15.99 1.51 -54.97
N ASP A 537 -14.67 1.35 -55.05
CA ASP A 537 -14.00 0.56 -56.09
C ASP A 537 -14.49 -0.90 -56.08
N SER A 538 -14.70 -1.50 -54.90
CA SER A 538 -15.25 -2.85 -54.77
C SER A 538 -16.70 -2.93 -55.26
N ALA A 539 -17.53 -1.96 -54.89
CA ALA A 539 -18.93 -1.91 -55.27
C ALA A 539 -19.09 -1.83 -56.80
N LEU A 540 -18.31 -0.96 -57.46
CA LEU A 540 -18.31 -0.82 -58.93
C LEU A 540 -17.94 -2.12 -59.65
N GLN A 541 -17.00 -2.91 -59.11
CA GLN A 541 -16.64 -4.21 -59.70
C GLN A 541 -17.75 -5.25 -59.53
N LEU A 542 -18.45 -5.24 -58.39
CA LEU A 542 -19.61 -6.12 -58.16
C LEU A 542 -20.78 -5.75 -59.08
N GLU A 543 -21.05 -4.46 -59.29
CA GLU A 543 -22.07 -3.99 -60.23
C GLU A 543 -21.75 -4.36 -61.69
N ALA A 544 -20.46 -4.39 -62.04
CA ALA A 544 -19.99 -4.87 -63.34
C ALA A 544 -20.05 -6.40 -63.48
N GLY A 545 -20.41 -7.13 -62.42
CA GLY A 545 -20.48 -8.59 -62.39
C GLY A 545 -19.13 -9.29 -62.20
N ASP A 546 -18.05 -8.55 -61.91
CA ASP A 546 -16.70 -9.11 -61.70
C ASP A 546 -16.40 -9.30 -60.20
N SER A 547 -16.99 -10.36 -59.64
CA SER A 547 -16.80 -10.75 -58.23
C SER A 547 -15.37 -11.17 -57.88
N VAL A 548 -14.50 -11.45 -58.87
CA VAL A 548 -13.09 -11.76 -58.64
C VAL A 548 -12.29 -10.47 -58.49
N ALA A 549 -12.53 -9.49 -59.37
CA ALA A 549 -11.89 -8.18 -59.29
C ALA A 549 -12.32 -7.39 -58.03
N ALA A 550 -13.54 -7.59 -57.53
CA ALA A 550 -14.04 -6.94 -56.32
C ALA A 550 -13.32 -7.38 -55.01
N ARG A 551 -12.71 -8.56 -54.98
CA ARG A 551 -12.09 -9.11 -53.74
C ARG A 551 -10.93 -8.27 -53.23
N GLN A 552 -10.07 -7.81 -54.14
CA GLN A 552 -8.87 -7.09 -53.77
C GLN A 552 -9.21 -5.70 -53.18
N PRO A 553 -10.10 -4.90 -53.79
CA PRO A 553 -10.60 -3.68 -53.18
C PRO A 553 -11.30 -3.91 -51.83
N ALA A 554 -12.18 -4.91 -51.70
CA ALA A 554 -12.83 -5.23 -50.43
C ALA A 554 -11.84 -5.61 -49.31
N ALA A 555 -10.82 -6.43 -49.63
CA ALA A 555 -9.77 -6.78 -48.69
C ALA A 555 -8.92 -5.57 -48.30
N LYS A 556 -8.66 -4.66 -49.25
CA LYS A 556 -7.97 -3.40 -49.01
C LYS A 556 -8.79 -2.47 -48.11
N THR A 557 -10.10 -2.40 -48.27
CA THR A 557 -11.00 -1.67 -47.36
C THR A 557 -10.87 -2.20 -45.93
N LEU A 558 -10.95 -3.51 -45.73
CA LEU A 558 -10.81 -4.11 -44.40
C LEU A 558 -9.46 -3.79 -43.75
N MET A 559 -8.37 -3.90 -44.52
CA MET A 559 -7.03 -3.56 -44.05
C MET A 559 -6.94 -2.09 -43.61
N LEU A 560 -7.49 -1.16 -44.40
CA LEU A 560 -7.46 0.27 -44.10
C LEU A 560 -8.37 0.65 -42.92
N ILE A 561 -9.50 -0.04 -42.72
CA ILE A 561 -10.32 0.11 -41.51
C ILE A 561 -9.52 -0.33 -40.27
N ARG A 562 -8.76 -1.44 -40.37
CA ARG A 562 -7.88 -1.89 -39.27
C ARG A 562 -6.74 -0.92 -39.00
N ASP A 563 -6.13 -0.35 -40.05
CA ASP A 563 -5.12 0.69 -39.91
C ASP A 563 -5.72 1.93 -39.20
N ALA A 564 -6.93 2.34 -39.57
CA ALA A 564 -7.65 3.44 -38.91
C ALA A 564 -7.95 3.14 -37.42
N LEU A 565 -8.36 1.91 -37.08
CA LEU A 565 -8.53 1.48 -35.68
C LEU A 565 -7.20 1.46 -34.92
N GLY A 566 -6.10 1.07 -35.56
CA GLY A 566 -4.75 1.11 -34.99
C GLY A 566 -4.30 2.53 -34.67
N GLU A 567 -4.45 3.46 -35.62
CA GLU A 567 -4.15 4.88 -35.43
C GLU A 567 -5.05 5.53 -34.36
N MET A 568 -6.34 5.14 -34.32
CA MET A 568 -7.28 5.58 -33.30
C MET A 568 -6.82 5.13 -31.90
N ASN A 569 -6.35 3.90 -31.77
CA ASN A 569 -5.85 3.38 -30.50
C ASN A 569 -4.57 4.10 -30.05
N GLN A 570 -3.62 4.31 -30.95
CA GLN A 570 -2.37 5.04 -30.63
C GLN A 570 -2.62 6.52 -30.28
N ALA A 571 -3.54 7.18 -30.98
CA ALA A 571 -3.95 8.54 -30.65
C ALA A 571 -4.66 8.59 -29.28
N GLY A 572 -5.48 7.57 -29.00
CA GLY A 572 -6.13 7.37 -27.71
C GLY A 572 -5.11 7.22 -26.58
N GLU A 573 -4.14 6.31 -26.73
CA GLU A 573 -3.07 6.04 -25.76
C GLU A 573 -2.26 7.30 -25.43
N LYS A 574 -1.78 8.04 -26.44
CA LYS A 574 -1.01 9.28 -26.21
C LYS A 574 -1.81 10.33 -25.46
N LYS A 575 -3.11 10.45 -25.76
CA LYS A 575 -3.97 11.40 -25.06
C LYS A 575 -4.19 10.97 -23.61
N THR A 576 -4.43 9.68 -23.38
CA THR A 576 -4.58 9.12 -22.03
C THR A 576 -3.31 9.29 -21.21
N GLU A 577 -2.14 9.09 -21.81
CA GLU A 577 -0.85 9.36 -21.16
C GLU A 577 -0.75 10.80 -20.66
N GLN A 578 -1.17 11.78 -21.48
CA GLN A 578 -1.20 13.18 -21.08
C GLN A 578 -2.20 13.42 -19.93
N THR A 579 -3.43 12.88 -20.04
CA THR A 579 -4.46 12.99 -19.01
C THR A 579 -3.99 12.41 -17.67
N LEU A 580 -3.35 11.23 -17.67
CA LEU A 580 -2.81 10.59 -16.46
C LEU A 580 -1.65 11.40 -15.86
N SER A 581 -0.76 11.95 -16.69
CA SER A 581 0.33 12.80 -16.20
C SER A 581 -0.19 14.09 -15.54
N GLU A 582 -1.21 14.74 -16.15
CA GLU A 582 -1.87 15.91 -15.57
C GLU A 582 -2.61 15.57 -14.28
N ALA A 583 -3.29 14.41 -14.23
CA ALA A 583 -3.97 13.91 -13.04
C ALA A 583 -3.00 13.64 -11.89
N ALA A 584 -1.88 12.95 -12.15
CA ALA A 584 -0.84 12.68 -11.15
C ALA A 584 -0.28 13.98 -10.56
N GLN A 585 0.05 14.97 -11.40
CA GLN A 585 0.56 16.27 -10.94
C GLN A 585 -0.44 17.02 -10.06
N LYS A 586 -1.74 16.97 -10.39
CA LYS A 586 -2.79 17.62 -9.59
C LYS A 586 -3.03 16.93 -8.26
N LEU A 587 -2.98 15.60 -8.22
CA LEU A 587 -3.08 14.82 -6.98
C LEU A 587 -1.88 15.08 -6.06
N ASP A 588 -0.66 15.11 -6.60
CA ASP A 588 0.53 15.49 -5.85
C ASP A 588 0.43 16.90 -5.27
N ALA A 589 -0.12 17.84 -6.06
CA ALA A 589 -0.36 19.20 -5.61
C ALA A 589 -1.48 19.28 -4.55
N ALA A 590 -2.43 18.35 -4.52
CA ALA A 590 -3.46 18.27 -3.50
C ALA A 590 -2.90 17.72 -2.18
N ALA A 591 -2.06 16.68 -2.25
CA ALA A 591 -1.33 16.16 -1.08
C ALA A 591 -0.38 17.20 -0.48
N ALA A 592 0.34 17.95 -1.33
CA ALA A 592 1.24 19.02 -0.90
C ALA A 592 0.51 20.15 -0.16
N ASP A 593 -0.68 20.56 -0.62
CA ASP A 593 -1.48 21.59 0.03
C ASP A 593 -1.91 21.19 1.45
N LEU A 594 -2.26 19.92 1.66
CA LEU A 594 -2.60 19.37 2.98
C LEU A 594 -1.38 19.39 3.93
N SER A 595 -0.21 19.02 3.42
CA SER A 595 1.05 18.99 4.20
C SER A 595 1.52 20.37 4.64
N GLY A 596 1.29 21.41 3.83
CA GLY A 596 1.71 22.78 4.10
C GLY A 596 0.98 23.43 5.29
N SER A 597 -0.21 22.96 5.66
CA SER A 597 -1.01 23.54 6.75
C SER A 597 -0.60 23.06 8.15
N ALA A 598 0.16 21.95 8.25
CA ALA A 598 0.58 21.37 9.53
C ALA A 598 1.75 22.11 10.20
N GLY A 599 2.49 22.94 9.45
CA GLY A 599 3.75 23.56 9.92
C GLY A 599 3.65 24.97 10.53
N GLU A 600 2.55 25.70 10.36
CA GLU A 600 2.41 27.07 10.86
C GLU A 600 1.57 27.12 12.14
N THR A 601 2.19 26.86 13.29
CA THR A 601 1.62 27.25 14.58
C THR A 601 1.77 28.76 14.77
N PRO A 602 0.68 29.54 14.94
CA PRO A 602 0.81 30.96 15.25
C PRO A 602 1.39 31.10 16.66
N ALA A 603 2.55 31.77 16.75
CA ALA A 603 3.22 32.03 18.02
C ALA A 603 2.28 32.72 19.03
N PRO A 604 2.22 32.28 20.30
CA PRO A 604 1.34 32.89 21.27
C PRO A 604 1.91 34.22 21.76
N ASN A 605 1.09 35.28 21.62
CA ASN A 605 1.14 36.56 22.34
C ASN A 605 2.26 37.57 21.99
N ALA A 606 1.94 38.50 21.09
CA ALA A 606 2.38 39.89 21.18
C ALA A 606 1.15 40.78 21.50
N PRO A 607 1.14 41.55 22.60
CA PRO A 607 -0.01 42.38 22.95
C PRO A 607 -0.04 43.64 22.07
N GLY A 608 -1.03 43.73 21.17
CA GLY A 608 -1.37 44.99 20.49
C GLY A 608 -1.74 44.97 19.01
N ALA A 609 -1.85 43.81 18.33
CA ALA A 609 -2.30 43.78 16.93
C ALA A 609 -3.83 43.61 16.81
N PRO A 610 -4.49 44.31 15.86
CA PRO A 610 -5.94 44.25 15.71
C PRO A 610 -6.40 42.84 15.27
N GLN A 611 -7.41 42.33 15.96
CA GLN A 611 -8.08 41.06 15.64
C GLN A 611 -8.93 41.22 14.38
N SER A 612 -8.37 40.84 13.24
CA SER A 612 -9.13 40.48 12.04
C SER A 612 -8.35 39.40 11.30
N GLY A 613 -8.65 38.15 11.59
CA GLY A 613 -8.13 36.98 10.90
C GLY A 613 -9.19 35.88 10.99
N GLU A 614 -9.96 35.73 9.92
CA GLU A 614 -10.86 34.60 9.68
C GLU A 614 -10.07 33.28 9.81
N GLY A 615 -10.68 32.23 10.35
CA GLY A 615 -10.05 30.91 10.48
C GLY A 615 -9.74 30.33 9.10
N THR A 616 -8.46 30.20 8.73
CA THR A 616 -8.11 30.08 7.30
C THR A 616 -6.87 29.22 6.96
N GLY A 617 -6.38 28.37 7.87
CA GLY A 617 -5.24 27.47 7.58
C GLY A 617 -5.67 26.10 7.04
N PRO A 618 -6.09 25.17 7.91
CA PRO A 618 -6.36 23.78 7.55
C PRO A 618 -7.65 23.57 6.72
N SER A 619 -8.72 24.34 6.98
CA SER A 619 -9.96 24.25 6.17
C SER A 619 -9.75 24.75 4.73
N ARG A 620 -8.98 25.82 4.54
CA ARG A 620 -8.63 26.32 3.20
C ARG A 620 -7.74 25.36 2.41
N ALA A 621 -6.85 24.63 3.09
CA ALA A 621 -6.02 23.60 2.49
C ALA A 621 -6.84 22.37 2.10
N ALA A 622 -7.79 21.95 2.95
CA ALA A 622 -8.73 20.87 2.65
C ALA A 622 -9.67 21.22 1.48
N GLU A 623 -10.17 22.46 1.44
CA GLU A 623 -11.00 22.98 0.33
C GLU A 623 -10.22 22.98 -1.00
N ALA A 624 -8.98 23.48 -1.01
CA ALA A 624 -8.14 23.48 -2.21
C ALA A 624 -7.76 22.05 -2.67
N ALA A 625 -7.52 21.13 -1.73
CA ALA A 625 -7.28 19.73 -2.03
C ALA A 625 -8.54 19.05 -2.59
N ALA A 626 -9.72 19.32 -2.02
CA ALA A 626 -10.99 18.79 -2.49
C ALA A 626 -11.32 19.26 -3.91
N GLU A 627 -11.08 20.54 -4.21
CA GLU A 627 -11.28 21.10 -5.55
C GLU A 627 -10.39 20.40 -6.58
N LYS A 628 -9.10 20.21 -6.27
CA LYS A 628 -8.15 19.51 -7.16
C LYS A 628 -8.52 18.04 -7.37
N VAL A 629 -8.88 17.30 -6.31
CA VAL A 629 -9.29 15.89 -6.41
C VAL A 629 -10.59 15.76 -7.21
N ALA A 630 -11.55 16.67 -7.02
CA ALA A 630 -12.80 16.69 -7.78
C ALA A 630 -12.56 17.03 -9.26
N GLU A 631 -11.65 17.96 -9.55
CA GLU A 631 -11.27 18.31 -10.92
C GLU A 631 -10.59 17.12 -11.61
N VAL A 632 -9.68 16.41 -10.93
CA VAL A 632 -9.04 15.19 -11.46
C VAL A 632 -10.08 14.14 -11.79
N LYS A 633 -10.98 13.83 -10.86
CA LYS A 633 -12.07 12.88 -11.08
C LYS A 633 -12.93 13.25 -12.29
N HIS A 634 -13.39 14.50 -12.37
CA HIS A 634 -14.20 14.98 -13.49
C HIS A 634 -13.43 14.89 -14.82
N HIS A 635 -12.14 15.21 -14.82
CA HIS A 635 -11.30 15.14 -16.01
C HIS A 635 -11.13 13.70 -16.50
N LEU A 636 -10.84 12.75 -15.60
CA LEU A 636 -10.76 11.32 -15.89
C LEU A 636 -12.08 10.78 -16.46
N GLN A 637 -13.23 11.12 -15.86
CA GLN A 637 -14.55 10.73 -16.37
C GLN A 637 -14.86 11.33 -17.75
N THR A 638 -14.49 12.59 -17.97
CA THR A 638 -14.73 13.26 -19.26
C THR A 638 -13.90 12.61 -20.37
N ASP A 639 -12.63 12.32 -20.09
CA ASP A 639 -11.76 11.69 -21.06
C ASP A 639 -12.06 10.21 -21.25
N ALA A 640 -12.51 9.49 -20.22
CA ALA A 640 -13.04 8.12 -20.36
C ALA A 640 -14.23 8.10 -21.34
N ALA A 641 -15.20 9.00 -21.18
CA ALA A 641 -16.35 9.11 -22.09
C ALA A 641 -15.90 9.43 -23.52
N ARG A 642 -14.88 10.29 -23.66
CA ARG A 642 -14.36 10.68 -24.97
C ARG A 642 -13.60 9.53 -25.65
N GLN A 643 -12.79 8.78 -24.92
CA GLN A 643 -12.11 7.57 -25.41
C GLN A 643 -13.13 6.48 -25.79
N GLN A 644 -14.21 6.37 -25.01
CA GLN A 644 -15.30 5.45 -25.30
C GLN A 644 -15.99 5.77 -26.63
N MET A 645 -16.16 7.05 -26.95
CA MET A 645 -16.85 7.50 -28.16
C MET A 645 -15.96 7.59 -29.40
N THR A 646 -14.69 7.97 -29.24
CA THR A 646 -13.82 8.36 -30.37
C THR A 646 -12.41 7.74 -30.34
N GLY A 647 -12.10 6.95 -29.31
CA GLY A 647 -10.75 6.46 -29.05
C GLY A 647 -10.71 5.00 -28.63
N ALA A 648 -9.69 4.66 -27.84
CA ALA A 648 -9.39 3.29 -27.45
C ALA A 648 -10.30 2.81 -26.32
N LYS A 649 -10.93 1.64 -26.50
CA LYS A 649 -11.78 1.02 -25.47
C LYS A 649 -11.03 0.75 -24.17
N ALA A 650 -9.86 0.13 -24.25
CA ALA A 650 -9.04 -0.18 -23.07
C ALA A 650 -8.67 1.09 -22.28
N MET A 651 -8.42 2.21 -22.97
CA MET A 651 -8.10 3.48 -22.32
C MET A 651 -9.33 4.13 -21.66
N ALA A 652 -10.52 3.93 -22.22
CA ALA A 652 -11.76 4.39 -21.60
C ALA A 652 -11.99 3.64 -20.27
N GLU A 653 -11.77 2.32 -20.27
CA GLU A 653 -11.90 1.45 -19.11
C GLU A 653 -10.89 1.82 -18.00
N THR A 654 -9.61 2.05 -18.34
CA THR A 654 -8.59 2.44 -17.36
C THR A 654 -8.91 3.79 -16.71
N LEU A 655 -9.27 4.80 -17.51
CA LEU A 655 -9.63 6.12 -17.01
C LEU A 655 -10.90 6.09 -16.14
N ALA A 656 -11.89 5.29 -16.53
CA ALA A 656 -13.11 5.10 -15.73
C ALA A 656 -12.83 4.39 -14.40
N ALA A 657 -11.98 3.36 -14.41
CA ALA A 657 -11.57 2.64 -13.20
C ALA A 657 -10.80 3.55 -12.23
N LEU A 658 -9.89 4.38 -12.73
CA LEU A 658 -9.18 5.36 -11.90
C LEU A 658 -10.14 6.40 -11.32
N ALA A 659 -11.07 6.94 -12.11
CA ALA A 659 -12.08 7.85 -11.61
C ALA A 659 -12.97 7.21 -10.52
N LYS A 660 -13.27 5.91 -10.66
CA LYS A 660 -14.04 5.13 -9.70
C LYS A 660 -13.27 4.95 -8.39
N SER A 661 -11.97 4.69 -8.43
CA SER A 661 -11.15 4.56 -7.21
C SER A 661 -11.18 5.83 -6.34
N ILE A 662 -11.27 7.02 -6.94
CA ILE A 662 -11.44 8.29 -6.22
C ILE A 662 -12.79 8.35 -5.47
N GLU A 663 -13.84 7.73 -6.02
CA GLU A 663 -15.15 7.65 -5.37
C GLU A 663 -15.19 6.59 -4.26
N GLU A 664 -14.57 5.44 -4.49
CA GLU A 664 -14.55 4.31 -3.57
C GLU A 664 -13.76 4.63 -2.30
N GLU A 665 -12.62 5.32 -2.43
CA GLU A 665 -11.75 5.74 -1.31
C GLU A 665 -12.35 6.89 -0.47
N GLN A 666 -13.56 7.38 -0.80
CA GLN A 666 -14.29 8.44 -0.06
C GLN A 666 -13.50 9.75 0.17
N ILE A 667 -12.38 9.95 -0.52
CA ILE A 667 -11.45 11.08 -0.36
C ILE A 667 -12.18 12.44 -0.38
N LEU A 668 -13.14 12.60 -1.31
CA LEU A 668 -13.92 13.83 -1.42
C LEU A 668 -14.87 14.07 -0.24
N GLN A 669 -15.47 13.00 0.30
CA GLN A 669 -16.36 13.09 1.47
C GLN A 669 -15.56 13.39 2.74
N ASP A 670 -14.38 12.79 2.87
CA ASP A 670 -13.50 12.99 4.02
C ASP A 670 -12.88 14.40 4.01
N LEU A 671 -12.54 14.95 2.85
CA LEU A 671 -12.09 16.34 2.71
C LEU A 671 -13.20 17.35 3.06
N GLU A 672 -14.45 17.08 2.63
CA GLU A 672 -15.62 17.89 2.98
C GLU A 672 -15.96 17.79 4.49
N ALA A 673 -15.76 16.62 5.10
CA ALA A 673 -15.91 16.41 6.53
C ALA A 673 -14.88 17.21 7.34
N ILE A 674 -13.65 17.38 6.83
CA ILE A 674 -12.62 18.22 7.46
C ILE A 674 -12.96 19.69 7.36
N ASP A 675 -13.46 20.14 6.21
CA ASP A 675 -13.88 21.53 6.02
C ASP A 675 -15.03 21.91 6.96
N THR A 676 -16.03 21.02 7.08
CA THR A 676 -17.19 21.24 7.98
C THR A 676 -16.86 21.11 9.47
N ALA A 677 -15.80 20.37 9.83
CA ALA A 677 -15.36 20.19 11.22
C ALA A 677 -14.59 21.39 11.80
N ALA A 678 -14.35 22.46 11.03
CA ALA A 678 -13.48 23.60 11.37
C ALA A 678 -13.87 24.45 12.62
N VAL A 679 -14.83 24.02 13.45
CA VAL A 679 -15.17 24.67 14.74
C VAL A 679 -14.56 23.95 15.96
N GLY A 680 -13.95 22.77 15.80
CA GLY A 680 -13.26 22.04 16.87
C GLY A 680 -11.92 21.49 16.40
N THR A 681 -10.94 21.43 17.31
CA THR A 681 -9.58 20.90 17.12
C THR A 681 -9.49 19.85 16.01
N GLY A 682 -8.94 20.25 14.85
CA GLY A 682 -8.74 19.37 13.70
C GLY A 682 -7.88 18.18 14.10
N ASP A 683 -8.41 16.99 13.85
CA ASP A 683 -7.77 15.73 14.19
C ASP A 683 -6.63 15.50 13.17
N ALA A 684 -5.40 15.91 13.51
CA ALA A 684 -4.23 15.85 12.63
C ALA A 684 -3.99 14.44 12.03
N SER A 685 -4.48 13.41 12.73
CA SER A 685 -4.51 12.02 12.28
C SER A 685 -5.36 11.82 11.02
N LYS A 686 -6.54 12.45 10.93
CA LYS A 686 -7.45 12.34 9.78
C LYS A 686 -6.91 13.06 8.54
N THR A 687 -6.33 14.25 8.72
CA THR A 687 -5.65 14.96 7.63
C THR A 687 -4.46 14.17 7.08
N ALA A 688 -3.71 13.48 7.94
CA ALA A 688 -2.59 12.63 7.51
C ALA A 688 -3.07 11.37 6.78
N ALA A 689 -4.16 10.75 7.22
CA ALA A 689 -4.76 9.59 6.55
C ALA A 689 -5.26 9.93 5.13
N ILE A 690 -5.94 11.08 4.97
CA ILE A 690 -6.41 11.54 3.66
C ILE A 690 -5.24 11.94 2.75
N GLN A 691 -4.21 12.58 3.31
CA GLN A 691 -3.00 12.87 2.54
C GLN A 691 -2.37 11.57 2.02
N ALA A 692 -2.27 10.53 2.86
CA ALA A 692 -1.73 9.23 2.45
C ALA A 692 -2.58 8.57 1.35
N ALA A 693 -3.91 8.66 1.44
CA ALA A 693 -4.81 8.16 0.39
C ALA A 693 -4.62 8.90 -0.95
N ILE A 694 -4.48 10.23 -0.92
CA ILE A 694 -4.21 11.02 -2.13
C ILE A 694 -2.85 10.66 -2.74
N GLU A 695 -1.82 10.45 -1.92
CA GLU A 695 -0.49 10.03 -2.38
C GLU A 695 -0.50 8.61 -2.99
N GLU A 696 -1.27 7.69 -2.41
CA GLU A 696 -1.45 6.34 -2.94
C GLU A 696 -2.15 6.37 -4.30
N LEU A 697 -3.24 7.13 -4.41
CA LEU A 697 -3.96 7.35 -5.66
C LEU A 697 -3.04 7.99 -6.73
N ALA A 698 -2.26 9.00 -6.37
CA ALA A 698 -1.28 9.62 -7.26
C ALA A 698 -0.23 8.61 -7.77
N THR A 699 0.17 7.68 -6.90
CA THR A 699 1.11 6.60 -7.24
C THR A 699 0.48 5.60 -8.22
N ARG A 700 -0.78 5.20 -8.00
CA ARG A 700 -1.51 4.32 -8.92
C ARG A 700 -1.70 4.96 -10.30
N VAL A 701 -2.10 6.23 -10.35
CA VAL A 701 -2.23 6.98 -11.61
C VAL A 701 -0.89 7.07 -12.36
N ALA A 702 0.21 7.31 -11.64
CA ALA A 702 1.55 7.34 -12.24
C ALA A 702 2.00 5.96 -12.75
N LEU A 703 1.62 4.87 -12.07
CA LEU A 703 1.93 3.51 -12.49
C LEU A 703 1.18 3.12 -13.77
N GLU A 704 -0.08 3.52 -13.91
CA GLU A 704 -0.84 3.37 -15.16
C GLU A 704 -0.22 4.20 -16.31
N GLU A 705 0.21 5.45 -16.06
CA GLU A 705 0.95 6.25 -17.06
C GLU A 705 2.22 5.52 -17.53
N LEU A 706 2.96 4.93 -16.58
CA LEU A 706 4.19 4.19 -16.85
C LEU A 706 3.92 2.88 -17.63
N GLY A 707 2.80 2.21 -17.37
CA GLY A 707 2.34 1.04 -18.13
C GLY A 707 2.10 1.38 -19.60
N LEU A 708 1.49 2.53 -19.88
CA LEU A 708 1.19 3.00 -21.24
C LEU A 708 2.43 3.39 -22.05
N ARG A 709 3.49 3.90 -21.40
CA ARG A 709 4.79 4.17 -22.07
C ARG A 709 5.56 2.91 -22.48
N GLY A 710 5.04 1.73 -22.13
CA GLY A 710 5.68 0.43 -22.31
C GLY A 710 6.62 0.14 -21.14
N GLY A 711 6.39 -0.99 -20.47
CA GLY A 711 7.03 -1.33 -19.18
C GLY A 711 8.55 -1.22 -19.13
N ASN A 712 9.24 -1.31 -20.27
CA ASN A 712 10.70 -1.17 -20.34
C ASN A 712 11.19 0.29 -20.19
N GLN A 713 10.43 1.29 -20.64
CA GLN A 713 10.80 2.71 -20.47
C GLN A 713 10.49 3.20 -19.05
N ALA A 714 9.53 2.57 -18.38
CA ALA A 714 9.18 2.85 -16.99
C ALA A 714 10.36 2.55 -16.05
N PHE A 715 10.99 1.38 -16.19
CA PHE A 715 12.18 1.02 -15.40
C PHE A 715 13.35 1.98 -15.61
N ASP A 716 13.57 2.45 -16.84
CA ASP A 716 14.64 3.41 -17.16
C ASP A 716 14.39 4.79 -16.53
N LYS A 717 13.13 5.27 -16.53
CA LYS A 717 12.75 6.53 -15.92
C LYS A 717 12.92 6.49 -14.40
N ILE A 718 12.37 5.46 -13.74
CA ILE A 718 12.50 5.27 -12.28
C ILE A 718 13.98 5.13 -11.89
N ALA A 719 14.77 4.39 -12.68
CA ALA A 719 16.21 4.27 -12.44
C ALA A 719 16.95 5.61 -12.58
N ALA A 720 16.58 6.44 -13.55
CA ALA A 720 17.16 7.77 -13.75
C ALA A 720 16.82 8.72 -12.58
N GLU A 721 15.57 8.71 -12.12
CA GLU A 721 15.10 9.53 -10.99
C GLU A 721 15.79 9.11 -9.68
N LEU A 722 15.82 7.81 -9.36
CA LEU A 722 16.54 7.28 -8.19
C LEU A 722 18.05 7.59 -8.25
N THR A 723 18.66 7.58 -9.44
CA THR A 723 20.08 7.95 -9.61
C THR A 723 20.29 9.44 -9.34
N SER A 724 19.38 10.31 -9.79
CA SER A 724 19.41 11.75 -9.51
C SER A 724 19.29 12.03 -8.00
N ILE A 725 18.36 11.34 -7.33
CA ILE A 725 18.16 11.43 -5.87
C ILE A 725 19.43 10.97 -5.13
N GLN A 726 20.02 9.85 -5.54
CA GLN A 726 21.28 9.35 -4.97
C GLN A 726 22.42 10.38 -5.09
N GLN A 727 22.54 11.05 -6.25
CA GLN A 727 23.53 12.10 -6.46
C GLN A 727 23.23 13.35 -5.60
N GLY A 728 21.96 13.72 -5.45
CA GLY A 728 21.50 14.80 -4.57
C GLY A 728 21.90 14.57 -3.11
N LEU A 729 21.62 13.37 -2.59
CA LEU A 729 21.96 12.95 -1.23
C LEU A 729 23.48 12.93 -1.00
N LYS A 730 24.27 12.41 -1.95
CA LYS A 730 25.74 12.47 -1.91
C LYS A 730 26.27 13.91 -1.90
N GLY A 731 25.65 14.79 -2.68
CA GLY A 731 25.98 16.22 -2.71
C GLY A 731 25.72 16.91 -1.36
N LEU A 732 24.59 16.60 -0.71
CA LEU A 732 24.26 17.10 0.63
C LEU A 732 25.27 16.60 1.68
N ALA A 733 25.56 15.30 1.71
CA ALA A 733 26.55 14.73 2.63
C ALA A 733 27.95 15.35 2.43
N GLN A 734 28.36 15.63 1.18
CA GLN A 734 29.64 16.26 0.90
C GLN A 734 29.67 17.75 1.33
N ARG A 735 28.55 18.48 1.20
CA ARG A 735 28.43 19.85 1.72
C ARG A 735 28.54 19.88 3.24
N GLU A 736 27.89 18.95 3.95
CA GLU A 736 27.98 18.85 5.41
C GLU A 736 29.38 18.47 5.88
N ARG A 737 30.05 17.52 5.21
CA ARG A 737 31.47 17.21 5.50
C ARG A 737 32.38 18.42 5.30
N ARG A 738 32.13 19.27 4.29
CA ARG A 738 32.90 20.50 4.07
C ARG A 738 32.62 21.56 5.13
N LYS A 739 31.38 21.70 5.59
CA LYS A 739 31.04 22.60 6.71
C LYS A 739 31.71 22.14 8.01
N ALA A 740 31.68 20.84 8.31
CA ALA A 740 32.34 20.27 9.48
C ALA A 740 33.86 20.50 9.43
N ALA A 741 34.50 20.29 8.28
CA ALA A 741 35.93 20.53 8.09
C ALA A 741 36.32 22.03 8.14
N ALA A 742 35.41 22.94 7.78
CA ALA A 742 35.62 24.38 7.87
C ALA A 742 35.38 24.96 9.28
N GLY A 743 34.56 24.30 10.11
CA GLY A 743 34.33 24.67 11.51
C GLY A 743 35.48 24.34 12.45
N GLU A 744 36.43 23.50 12.03
CA GLU A 744 37.56 23.04 12.84
C GLU A 744 38.81 23.94 12.73
N SER A 745 38.75 25.04 11.94
CA SER A 745 39.89 25.96 11.74
C SER A 745 39.73 27.35 12.36
N SER A 746 38.86 27.53 13.37
CA SER A 746 38.76 28.80 14.11
C SER A 746 38.96 28.60 15.61
N ASP A 747 40.16 28.17 16.02
CA ASP A 747 40.67 28.50 17.35
C ASP A 747 42.20 28.60 17.34
N SER A 748 42.71 29.79 16.98
CA SER A 748 44.03 30.23 17.43
C SER A 748 44.15 31.75 17.36
N GLY A 749 44.28 32.38 18.53
CA GLY A 749 45.05 33.62 18.68
C GLY A 749 44.28 34.85 19.18
N GLY A 750 44.16 34.97 20.50
CA GLY A 750 43.95 36.26 21.15
C GLY A 750 45.25 37.08 21.23
N GLY A 751 45.15 38.40 21.04
CA GLY A 751 46.29 39.32 21.22
C GLY A 751 46.00 40.78 20.86
N SER A 752 45.47 41.52 21.86
CA SER A 752 45.72 42.93 22.23
C SER A 752 45.94 44.05 21.20
N GLU A 753 45.09 45.07 21.36
CA GLU A 753 45.33 46.54 21.35
C GLU A 753 45.60 47.34 20.05
N GLU A 754 44.97 48.52 20.08
CA GLU A 754 45.34 49.82 19.49
C GLU A 754 44.82 50.27 18.11
N THR A 755 43.73 51.04 18.18
CA THR A 755 43.50 52.39 17.59
C THR A 755 44.38 52.85 16.41
N LEU A 756 43.77 53.14 15.24
CA LEU A 756 43.67 54.48 14.59
C LEU A 756 43.16 54.38 13.13
N MET A 757 42.28 55.31 12.75
CA MET A 757 42.13 56.03 11.46
C MET A 757 42.47 55.25 10.16
N THR A 758 41.66 55.21 9.08
CA THR A 758 41.05 56.34 8.37
C THR A 758 40.21 55.77 7.21
N GLU A 759 39.00 56.30 7.01
CA GLU A 759 38.36 56.44 5.69
C GLU A 759 39.22 57.36 4.76
N PRO A 760 38.93 57.61 3.45
CA PRO A 760 37.81 57.12 2.63
C PRO A 760 38.21 56.76 1.16
N ASN A 761 37.18 56.38 0.38
CA ASN A 761 36.79 57.02 -0.89
C ASN A 761 36.86 56.22 -2.21
N LYS A 762 35.68 56.17 -2.84
CA LYS A 762 35.30 56.18 -4.26
C LYS A 762 36.38 56.05 -5.34
N GLY A 763 36.04 55.22 -6.34
CA GLY A 763 35.89 55.72 -7.71
C GLY A 763 36.55 54.93 -8.85
N GLN A 764 35.72 54.62 -9.84
CA GLN A 764 36.01 54.59 -11.28
C GLN A 764 36.90 53.48 -11.89
N ARG A 765 36.20 52.61 -12.66
CA ARG A 765 36.24 52.53 -14.13
C ARG A 765 37.64 52.47 -14.79
N GLY A 766 37.95 51.33 -15.42
CA GLY A 766 39.03 51.23 -16.40
C GLY A 766 39.04 49.89 -17.13
N GLN A 767 38.66 49.92 -18.41
CA GLN A 767 38.87 48.86 -19.39
C GLN A 767 40.37 48.61 -19.63
N GLY A 768 40.74 47.39 -20.02
CA GLY A 768 42.05 47.11 -20.59
C GLY A 768 42.46 45.63 -20.61
N GLU A 769 42.02 44.90 -21.62
CA GLU A 769 42.84 43.83 -22.25
C GLU A 769 44.01 44.47 -23.04
N PRO A 770 44.97 43.73 -23.63
CA PRO A 770 45.50 42.38 -23.31
C PRO A 770 47.06 42.38 -23.33
N THR A 771 47.71 41.26 -22.97
CA THR A 771 48.82 40.57 -23.71
C THR A 771 49.75 39.69 -22.86
N LEU A 772 49.78 38.40 -23.24
CA LEU A 772 50.93 37.51 -23.56
C LEU A 772 52.13 37.34 -22.60
N ALA A 773 52.30 36.11 -22.08
CA ALA A 773 53.38 35.15 -22.41
C ALA A 773 53.39 34.01 -21.35
N ASN A 774 53.08 32.74 -21.63
CA ASN A 774 53.74 31.70 -22.45
C ASN A 774 54.46 30.65 -21.57
N SER A 775 53.99 29.40 -21.55
CA SER A 775 54.71 28.22 -22.08
C SER A 775 54.06 26.86 -21.75
N ASN A 776 53.74 26.13 -22.84
CA ASN A 776 53.83 24.68 -23.15
C ASN A 776 53.28 23.59 -22.19
N GLY A 777 52.62 22.52 -22.65
CA GLY A 777 52.28 22.09 -24.02
C GLY A 777 51.67 20.66 -24.10
N SER A 778 51.11 20.35 -25.29
CA SER A 778 50.73 19.05 -25.94
C SER A 778 49.70 18.12 -25.27
N GLY A 779 48.67 17.56 -25.92
CA GLY A 779 48.21 17.58 -27.32
C GLY A 779 47.97 16.16 -27.89
N SER A 780 46.76 15.86 -28.39
CA SER A 780 46.47 15.17 -29.67
C SER A 780 44.98 14.83 -29.78
N GLY A 781 44.35 15.20 -30.90
CA GLY A 781 43.01 14.76 -31.32
C GLY A 781 43.06 14.01 -32.65
N ALA A 782 41.87 13.67 -33.18
CA ALA A 782 41.49 13.32 -34.57
C ALA A 782 40.28 12.36 -34.52
N THR A 783 39.29 12.30 -35.42
CA THR A 783 38.84 13.09 -36.58
C THR A 783 37.47 12.50 -36.99
N SER A 784 36.66 13.32 -37.65
CA SER A 784 35.38 13.05 -38.31
C SER A 784 35.51 12.20 -39.58
N GLU A 785 34.41 11.54 -40.00
CA GLU A 785 34.13 11.25 -41.41
C GLU A 785 32.62 11.37 -41.68
N SER A 786 32.31 12.04 -42.78
CA SER A 786 30.98 12.41 -43.28
C SER A 786 30.77 11.81 -44.66
N VAL A 787 29.54 11.44 -45.02
CA VAL A 787 29.10 11.28 -46.41
C VAL A 787 27.78 12.03 -46.60
N GLU A 788 27.82 12.99 -47.53
CA GLU A 788 26.69 13.72 -48.10
C GLU A 788 26.00 12.87 -49.18
N GLU A 789 24.68 13.01 -49.33
CA GLU A 789 24.06 13.06 -50.66
C GLU A 789 22.84 13.98 -50.64
N ALA A 790 22.79 14.89 -51.62
CA ALA A 790 21.84 15.98 -51.76
C ALA A 790 20.79 15.67 -52.84
N ALA A 791 19.56 16.15 -52.68
CA ALA A 791 18.65 16.40 -53.80
C ALA A 791 17.75 17.61 -53.52
N GLN A 792 17.81 18.57 -54.46
CA GLN A 792 17.05 19.80 -54.55
C GLN A 792 15.60 19.57 -55.02
N GLY A 793 14.68 20.44 -54.58
CA GLY A 793 13.35 20.61 -55.18
C GLY A 793 12.70 21.95 -54.77
N ASN A 794 12.55 22.86 -55.73
CA ASN A 794 12.14 24.27 -55.62
C ASN A 794 10.60 24.48 -55.72
N GLY A 795 10.08 25.57 -55.12
CA GLY A 795 8.82 26.26 -55.48
C GLY A 795 8.08 26.87 -54.27
N SER A 796 8.20 28.17 -53.91
CA SER A 796 7.47 29.35 -54.46
C SER A 796 5.93 29.17 -54.47
N GLY A 797 5.05 29.95 -53.83
CA GLY A 797 5.10 31.18 -53.01
C GLY A 797 3.67 31.77 -52.85
N SER A 798 3.50 32.83 -52.03
CA SER A 798 2.30 33.69 -51.81
C SER A 798 1.12 33.04 -51.07
N GLU A 799 0.35 33.63 -50.14
CA GLU A 799 0.00 35.01 -49.78
C GLU A 799 -0.80 34.91 -48.43
N GLY A 800 -0.56 35.76 -47.41
CA GLY A 800 -1.61 36.67 -46.90
C GLY A 800 -2.12 36.38 -45.47
N GLU A 801 -1.95 37.36 -44.58
CA GLU A 801 -2.38 37.54 -43.17
C GLU A 801 -3.92 37.47 -42.90
N PRO A 802 -4.45 37.74 -41.67
CA PRO A 802 -4.01 37.45 -40.28
C PRO A 802 -5.13 36.88 -39.37
N SER A 803 -4.81 36.28 -38.20
CA SER A 803 -5.67 36.43 -37.00
C SER A 803 -4.96 36.08 -35.69
N GLU A 804 -4.97 37.05 -34.76
CA GLU A 804 -5.41 36.95 -33.36
C GLU A 804 -4.98 35.69 -32.58
N GLY A 805 -4.14 35.72 -31.55
CA GLY A 805 -4.14 36.64 -30.42
C GLY A 805 -4.00 35.79 -29.15
N ALA A 806 -2.84 35.15 -28.98
CA ALA A 806 -2.53 34.35 -27.79
C ALA A 806 -1.62 35.15 -26.86
N THR A 807 -2.21 35.72 -25.80
CA THR A 807 -1.48 36.30 -24.68
C THR A 807 -0.83 35.18 -23.86
N GLY A 808 0.45 34.92 -24.12
CA GLY A 808 1.30 34.12 -23.25
C GLY A 808 1.57 34.88 -21.95
N SER A 809 1.04 34.38 -20.84
CA SER A 809 1.37 34.88 -19.51
C SER A 809 2.65 34.20 -19.03
N SER A 810 3.80 34.84 -19.30
CA SER A 810 5.07 34.54 -18.65
C SER A 810 5.10 35.23 -17.28
N SER A 811 4.84 34.51 -16.19
CA SER A 811 5.03 35.04 -14.84
C SER A 811 6.50 34.99 -14.45
N GLY A 812 7.19 36.09 -14.74
CA GLY A 812 8.50 36.40 -14.19
C GLY A 812 8.44 36.58 -12.68
N ARG A 813 9.19 35.77 -11.93
CA ARG A 813 9.47 36.00 -10.51
C ARG A 813 10.45 37.17 -10.37
N GLY A 814 9.91 38.34 -10.01
CA GLY A 814 10.68 39.48 -9.54
C GLY A 814 11.30 39.18 -8.17
N ALA A 815 12.61 39.41 -8.06
CA ALA A 815 13.35 39.37 -6.81
C ALA A 815 13.23 40.73 -6.12
N GLU A 816 12.55 40.78 -4.98
CA GLU A 816 12.71 41.88 -4.03
C GLU A 816 13.69 41.49 -2.93
N SER A 817 14.73 42.31 -2.82
CA SER A 817 15.76 42.30 -1.80
C SER A 817 15.27 43.11 -0.60
N GLY A 818 15.05 42.45 0.53
CA GLY A 818 14.82 43.07 1.84
C GLY A 818 15.71 42.40 2.90
N SER A 819 16.64 43.17 3.43
CA SER A 819 17.67 42.81 4.41
C SER A 819 17.08 42.39 5.76
N GLY A 820 17.48 41.21 6.26
CA GLY A 820 17.32 40.79 7.65
C GLY A 820 18.22 39.60 7.96
N SER A 821 19.32 39.84 8.68
CA SER A 821 20.29 38.83 9.08
C SER A 821 19.69 37.82 10.07
N GLY A 822 19.73 36.53 9.73
CA GLY A 822 19.53 35.43 10.69
C GLY A 822 18.60 34.30 10.24
N ALA A 823 18.89 33.62 9.13
CA ALA A 823 18.28 32.32 8.80
C ALA A 823 19.09 31.64 7.67
N SER A 824 20.06 30.78 8.01
CA SER A 824 20.78 29.97 7.00
C SER A 824 20.68 28.46 7.22
N SER A 825 20.07 28.00 8.33
CA SER A 825 19.82 26.59 8.59
C SER A 825 18.54 26.06 7.91
N THR A 826 17.46 26.84 7.86
CA THR A 826 16.13 26.34 7.43
C THR A 826 16.01 26.00 5.94
N LYS A 827 16.86 26.54 5.06
CA LYS A 827 16.83 26.22 3.62
C LYS A 827 17.48 24.88 3.27
N SER A 828 18.37 24.37 4.13
CA SER A 828 19.05 23.10 3.93
C SER A 828 18.13 21.92 4.21
N ASP A 829 17.30 22.06 5.25
CA ASP A 829 16.41 21.01 5.75
C ASP A 829 15.28 20.73 4.74
N GLY A 830 14.64 21.78 4.19
CA GLY A 830 13.59 21.61 3.18
C GLY A 830 14.05 20.99 1.86
N GLN A 831 15.32 21.13 1.49
CA GLN A 831 15.87 20.44 0.30
C GLN A 831 16.12 18.95 0.57
N GLN A 832 16.45 18.59 1.81
CA GLN A 832 16.65 17.20 2.21
C GLN A 832 15.31 16.47 2.28
N ASP A 833 14.28 17.09 2.85
CA ASP A 833 12.97 16.46 3.02
C ASP A 833 12.30 16.23 1.66
N ALA A 834 12.39 17.19 0.72
CA ALA A 834 11.91 17.00 -0.65
C ALA A 834 12.57 15.80 -1.37
N LEU A 835 13.88 15.57 -1.17
CA LEU A 835 14.58 14.43 -1.76
C LEU A 835 14.18 13.10 -1.10
N LEU A 836 13.82 13.11 0.18
CA LEU A 836 13.38 11.91 0.89
C LEU A 836 11.93 11.55 0.53
N THR A 837 11.04 12.54 0.38
CA THR A 837 9.67 12.32 -0.12
C THR A 837 9.70 11.73 -1.53
N GLU A 838 10.53 12.28 -2.43
CA GLU A 838 10.70 11.76 -3.78
C GLU A 838 11.31 10.34 -3.80
N LEU A 839 12.21 10.04 -2.85
CA LEU A 839 12.77 8.70 -2.68
C LEU A 839 11.69 7.70 -2.27
N THR A 840 10.90 8.01 -1.23
CA THR A 840 9.82 7.14 -0.75
C THR A 840 8.79 6.88 -1.85
N ARG A 841 8.41 7.91 -2.62
CA ARG A 841 7.51 7.77 -3.77
C ARG A 841 8.05 6.77 -4.80
N ASN A 842 9.32 6.96 -5.20
CA ASN A 842 9.95 6.07 -6.17
C ASN A 842 10.07 4.63 -5.64
N LEU A 843 10.35 4.45 -4.35
CA LEU A 843 10.43 3.11 -3.75
C LEU A 843 9.08 2.39 -3.72
N ARG A 844 7.98 3.08 -3.41
CA ARG A 844 6.62 2.51 -3.51
C ARG A 844 6.27 2.08 -4.94
N MET A 845 6.66 2.87 -5.94
CA MET A 845 6.50 2.48 -7.35
C MET A 845 7.29 1.21 -7.67
N VAL A 846 8.52 1.06 -7.17
CA VAL A 846 9.31 -0.16 -7.35
C VAL A 846 8.69 -1.36 -6.63
N GLU A 847 8.18 -1.16 -5.42
CA GLU A 847 7.52 -2.19 -4.61
C GLU A 847 6.33 -2.80 -5.34
N GLN A 848 5.51 -1.98 -5.98
CA GLN A 848 4.37 -2.45 -6.79
C GLN A 848 4.81 -3.14 -8.10
N LEU A 849 6.01 -2.87 -8.59
CA LEU A 849 6.53 -3.44 -9.85
C LEU A 849 7.36 -4.72 -9.64
N THR A 850 7.65 -5.13 -8.40
CA THR A 850 8.56 -6.24 -8.11
C THR A 850 7.97 -7.27 -7.15
N SER A 851 8.22 -8.55 -7.44
CA SER A 851 8.03 -9.66 -6.51
C SER A 851 9.36 -10.23 -6.00
N ASP A 852 10.49 -9.58 -6.31
CA ASP A 852 11.81 -10.02 -5.88
C ASP A 852 12.03 -9.71 -4.39
N ALA A 853 12.06 -10.77 -3.57
CA ALA A 853 12.22 -10.68 -2.12
C ALA A 853 13.48 -9.90 -1.68
N ALA A 854 14.57 -9.92 -2.47
CA ALA A 854 15.77 -9.17 -2.14
C ALA A 854 15.60 -7.66 -2.36
N VAL A 855 14.80 -7.29 -3.37
CA VAL A 855 14.46 -5.88 -3.65
C VAL A 855 13.47 -5.36 -2.61
N LEU A 856 12.45 -6.15 -2.26
CA LEU A 856 11.49 -5.82 -1.20
C LEU A 856 12.18 -5.64 0.15
N ALA A 857 13.13 -6.51 0.50
CA ALA A 857 13.94 -6.35 1.71
C ALA A 857 14.79 -5.06 1.69
N ALA A 858 15.37 -4.70 0.54
CA ALA A 858 16.12 -3.47 0.38
C ALA A 858 15.23 -2.22 0.48
N ILE A 859 14.00 -2.27 -0.05
CA ILE A 859 13.00 -1.20 0.09
C ILE A 859 12.63 -1.04 1.57
N ALA A 860 12.33 -2.12 2.28
CA ALA A 860 12.00 -2.06 3.70
C ALA A 860 13.14 -1.48 4.56
N GLU A 861 14.39 -1.78 4.23
CA GLU A 861 15.57 -1.21 4.90
C GLU A 861 15.72 0.31 4.64
N LEU A 862 15.41 0.75 3.41
CA LEU A 862 15.38 2.18 3.05
C LEU A 862 14.27 2.90 3.83
N GLU A 863 13.06 2.34 3.88
CA GLU A 863 11.95 2.95 4.60
C GLU A 863 12.20 3.06 6.11
N GLN A 864 12.77 2.02 6.73
CA GLN A 864 13.15 2.08 8.15
C GLN A 864 14.20 3.16 8.42
N SER A 865 15.18 3.31 7.53
CA SER A 865 16.20 4.34 7.63
C SER A 865 15.61 5.77 7.50
N ILE A 866 14.58 5.93 6.67
CA ILE A 866 13.85 7.20 6.50
C ILE A 866 12.99 7.50 7.74
N LYS A 867 12.19 6.53 8.22
CA LYS A 867 11.33 6.67 9.42
C LYS A 867 12.12 6.97 10.70
N PHE A 868 13.32 6.40 10.85
CA PHE A 868 14.19 6.68 11.99
C PHE A 868 14.56 8.18 12.09
N LYS A 869 14.71 8.87 10.94
CA LYS A 869 14.96 10.32 10.89
C LYS A 869 13.76 11.12 11.36
N GLU A 870 12.55 10.82 10.88
CA GLU A 870 11.33 11.58 11.25
C GLU A 870 11.12 11.57 12.78
N SER A 871 11.28 10.40 13.41
CA SER A 871 11.13 10.25 14.87
C SER A 871 12.15 11.01 15.72
N THR A 872 13.31 11.39 15.17
CA THR A 872 14.32 12.17 15.89
C THR A 872 14.11 13.68 15.78
N THR A 873 13.21 14.13 14.90
CA THR A 873 12.95 15.57 14.64
C THR A 873 11.81 16.14 15.49
N ASP A 874 10.81 15.33 15.87
CA ASP A 874 9.62 15.77 16.63
C ASP A 874 9.81 15.88 18.16
N GLY A 875 11.00 15.54 18.66
CA GLY A 875 11.36 15.64 20.09
C GLY A 875 11.63 17.07 20.56
N GLY A 876 10.60 17.90 20.67
CA GLY A 876 10.70 19.26 21.20
C GLY A 876 11.02 19.32 22.70
N GLY A 877 12.26 19.70 23.04
CA GLY A 877 12.56 20.35 24.34
C GLY A 877 13.81 19.83 25.07
N GLY A 878 14.94 20.53 24.92
CA GLY A 878 16.08 20.40 25.83
C GLY A 878 17.42 20.65 25.17
N GLY A 879 17.93 21.87 25.30
CA GLY A 879 19.20 22.28 24.70
C GLY A 879 20.40 21.47 25.18
N LEU A 880 20.93 20.65 24.28
CA LEU A 880 22.35 20.31 24.14
C LEU A 880 22.62 20.16 22.64
N ALA A 881 23.78 20.67 22.21
CA ALA A 881 24.15 20.82 20.79
C ALA A 881 23.80 19.60 19.94
N GLN A 882 22.90 19.78 18.96
CA GLN A 882 22.70 18.82 17.86
C GLN A 882 24.01 18.76 17.07
N GLU A 883 24.77 17.66 17.23
CA GLU A 883 25.93 17.41 16.40
C GLU A 883 25.50 17.21 14.94
N PRO A 884 26.18 17.82 13.95
CA PRO A 884 25.88 17.69 12.51
C PRO A 884 26.19 16.29 11.92
N ARG A 885 26.31 15.25 12.75
CA ARG A 885 26.75 13.91 12.35
C ARG A 885 25.65 13.03 11.73
N ASN A 886 24.37 13.39 11.89
CA ASN A 886 23.27 12.51 11.52
C ASN A 886 23.10 12.35 9.98
N VAL A 887 23.30 13.41 9.18
CA VAL A 887 23.07 13.36 7.71
C VAL A 887 24.08 12.47 6.99
N VAL A 888 25.34 12.48 7.43
CA VAL A 888 26.40 11.67 6.79
C VAL A 888 26.18 10.18 7.04
N GLU A 889 25.71 9.83 8.24
CA GLU A 889 25.43 8.46 8.65
C GLU A 889 24.18 7.91 7.93
N ILE A 890 23.12 8.72 7.84
CA ILE A 890 21.90 8.39 7.08
C ILE A 890 22.21 8.17 5.60
N VAL A 891 22.99 9.06 4.96
CA VAL A 891 23.34 8.88 3.53
C VAL A 891 24.18 7.62 3.32
N SER A 892 25.02 7.24 4.30
CA SER A 892 25.79 6.00 4.20
C SER A 892 24.95 4.73 4.42
N SER A 893 23.92 4.76 5.27
CA SER A 893 23.02 3.61 5.47
C SER A 893 22.09 3.39 4.28
N LEU A 894 21.71 4.46 3.57
CA LEU A 894 20.85 4.37 2.37
C LEU A 894 21.58 3.90 1.11
N GLU A 895 22.92 3.94 1.07
CA GLU A 895 23.67 3.74 -0.19
C GLU A 895 23.62 2.30 -0.71
N GLN A 896 23.76 1.30 0.16
CA GLN A 896 23.76 -0.11 -0.26
C GLN A 896 22.35 -0.57 -0.69
N PRO A 897 21.28 -0.35 0.09
CA PRO A 897 19.95 -0.79 -0.30
C PRO A 897 19.45 -0.10 -1.57
N LEU A 898 19.74 1.20 -1.74
CA LEU A 898 19.39 1.96 -2.94
C LEU A 898 20.13 1.43 -4.19
N ASN A 899 21.39 1.01 -4.05
CA ASN A 899 22.12 0.37 -5.14
C ASN A 899 21.50 -0.99 -5.53
N THR A 900 21.03 -1.78 -4.56
CA THR A 900 20.32 -3.05 -4.84
C THR A 900 19.09 -2.81 -5.71
N VAL A 901 18.28 -1.81 -5.36
CA VAL A 901 17.10 -1.40 -6.14
C VAL A 901 17.47 -0.90 -7.54
N LEU A 902 18.48 -0.02 -7.64
CA LEU A 902 18.95 0.50 -8.93
C LEU A 902 19.53 -0.57 -9.85
N VAL A 903 20.23 -1.56 -9.31
CA VAL A 903 20.78 -2.69 -10.09
C VAL A 903 19.65 -3.57 -10.61
N TRP A 904 18.63 -3.82 -9.81
CA TRP A 904 17.45 -4.58 -10.26
C TRP A 904 16.70 -3.83 -11.36
N LEU A 905 16.38 -2.55 -11.16
CA LEU A 905 15.69 -1.73 -12.16
C LEU A 905 16.43 -1.70 -13.50
N ARG A 906 17.75 -1.51 -13.46
CA ARG A 906 18.60 -1.55 -14.66
C ARG A 906 18.67 -2.93 -15.29
N ALA A 907 18.59 -4.02 -14.51
CA ALA A 907 18.58 -5.36 -15.07
C ALA A 907 17.28 -5.70 -15.84
N GLN A 908 16.17 -5.02 -15.52
CA GLN A 908 14.90 -5.15 -16.25
C GLN A 908 14.87 -4.33 -17.55
N SER A 909 15.82 -3.42 -17.74
CA SER A 909 15.86 -2.59 -18.95
C SER A 909 16.58 -3.30 -20.12
N PRO A 910 15.94 -3.45 -21.29
CA PRO A 910 16.54 -4.07 -22.47
C PRO A 910 17.57 -3.17 -23.16
N SER A 911 17.71 -1.90 -22.77
CA SER A 911 18.61 -0.92 -23.41
C SER A 911 20.07 -1.05 -22.95
N LEU A 912 20.37 -1.93 -21.99
CA LEU A 912 21.67 -1.98 -21.32
C LEU A 912 22.71 -2.90 -21.98
N ASN A 913 23.88 -2.32 -22.25
CA ASN A 913 25.08 -3.03 -22.64
C ASN A 913 25.67 -3.77 -21.43
N ARG A 914 26.06 -5.04 -21.60
CA ARG A 914 26.59 -5.94 -20.54
C ARG A 914 27.76 -5.35 -19.72
N GLY A 915 28.46 -4.35 -20.26
CA GLY A 915 29.57 -3.63 -19.62
C GLY A 915 29.13 -2.61 -18.54
N GLU A 916 27.93 -2.04 -18.61
CA GLU A 916 27.45 -1.06 -17.63
C GLU A 916 26.91 -1.75 -16.36
N LEU A 917 26.33 -2.96 -16.50
CA LEU A 917 25.95 -3.82 -15.38
C LEU A 917 27.15 -4.27 -14.53
N LEU A 918 28.35 -4.33 -15.12
CA LEU A 918 29.59 -4.70 -14.43
C LEU A 918 30.23 -3.53 -13.67
N GLN A 919 29.91 -2.27 -14.01
CA GLN A 919 30.42 -1.10 -13.29
C GLN A 919 29.68 -0.82 -11.98
N LEU A 920 28.48 -1.39 -11.82
CA LEU A 920 27.61 -1.17 -10.67
C LEU A 920 27.72 -2.26 -9.59
N ARG A 921 28.35 -3.40 -9.89
CA ARG A 921 28.57 -4.47 -8.91
C ARG A 921 29.93 -4.31 -8.24
N THR A 922 29.97 -4.46 -6.92
CA THR A 922 31.25 -4.52 -6.21
C THR A 922 31.97 -5.84 -6.54
N VAL A 923 33.30 -5.86 -6.48
CA VAL A 923 34.12 -7.06 -6.82
C VAL A 923 33.71 -8.29 -6.01
N ASP A 924 33.12 -8.08 -4.82
CA ASP A 924 32.70 -9.13 -3.91
C ASP A 924 31.35 -9.76 -4.25
N GLU A 925 30.49 -9.06 -5.00
CA GLU A 925 29.15 -9.52 -5.45
C GLU A 925 29.18 -10.38 -6.72
N VAL A 926 30.33 -10.45 -7.39
CA VAL A 926 30.50 -11.32 -8.57
C VAL A 926 30.63 -12.78 -8.10
N PRO A 927 29.82 -13.72 -8.62
CA PRO A 927 29.92 -15.14 -8.26
C PRO A 927 31.36 -15.64 -8.37
N ARG A 928 31.83 -16.40 -7.36
CA ARG A 928 33.22 -16.90 -7.32
C ARG A 928 33.59 -17.67 -8.58
N GLU A 929 32.67 -18.46 -9.11
CA GLU A 929 32.84 -19.21 -10.35
C GLU A 929 33.14 -18.31 -11.55
N TYR A 930 32.53 -17.13 -11.62
CA TYR A 930 32.80 -16.15 -12.67
C TYR A 930 34.13 -15.43 -12.46
N ARG A 931 34.48 -15.10 -11.20
CA ARG A 931 35.80 -14.55 -10.85
C ARG A 931 36.92 -15.51 -11.20
N ASP A 932 36.75 -16.78 -10.84
CA ASP A 932 37.70 -17.86 -11.14
C ASP A 932 37.81 -18.09 -12.64
N ALA A 933 36.69 -18.07 -13.39
CA ALA A 933 36.68 -18.22 -14.84
C ALA A 933 37.37 -17.03 -15.56
N VAL A 934 37.14 -15.80 -15.11
CA VAL A 934 37.82 -14.61 -15.66
C VAL A 934 39.31 -14.64 -15.32
N GLN A 935 39.68 -15.04 -14.11
CA GLN A 935 41.07 -15.22 -13.72
C GLN A 935 41.75 -16.31 -14.58
N LEU A 936 41.08 -17.45 -14.81
CA LEU A 936 41.57 -18.52 -15.68
C LEU A 936 41.74 -18.05 -17.13
N TYR A 937 40.80 -17.23 -17.62
CA TYR A 937 40.86 -16.65 -18.96
C TYR A 937 42.07 -15.71 -19.09
N PHE A 938 42.30 -14.82 -18.14
CA PHE A 938 43.47 -13.92 -18.17
C PHE A 938 44.79 -14.66 -17.93
N GLU A 939 44.81 -15.71 -17.10
CA GLU A 939 45.98 -16.60 -16.98
C GLU A 939 46.30 -17.27 -18.32
N GLN A 940 45.29 -17.85 -18.99
CA GLN A 940 45.46 -18.44 -20.32
C GLN A 940 45.92 -17.41 -21.35
N LEU A 941 45.33 -16.21 -21.36
CA LEU A 941 45.72 -15.14 -22.26
C LEU A 941 47.17 -14.70 -22.03
N SER A 942 47.60 -14.63 -20.76
CA SER A 942 48.97 -14.28 -20.39
C SER A 942 49.97 -15.37 -20.81
N LEU A 943 49.60 -16.65 -20.66
CA LEU A 943 50.39 -17.80 -21.10
C LEU A 943 50.51 -17.83 -22.62
N ASP A 944 49.43 -17.53 -23.35
CA ASP A 944 49.45 -17.40 -24.80
C ASP A 944 50.32 -16.23 -25.26
N TYR A 945 50.32 -15.11 -24.53
CA TYR A 945 51.18 -13.98 -24.82
C TYR A 945 52.66 -14.30 -24.56
N GLN A 946 52.98 -14.96 -23.45
CA GLN A 946 54.33 -15.42 -23.14
C GLN A 946 54.83 -16.46 -24.15
N SER A 947 53.97 -17.39 -24.57
CA SER A 947 54.34 -18.38 -25.59
C SER A 947 54.58 -17.74 -26.96
N LYS A 948 53.81 -16.70 -27.32
CA LYS A 948 54.07 -15.88 -28.52
C LYS A 948 55.39 -15.12 -28.41
N GLN A 949 55.71 -14.52 -27.26
CA GLN A 949 57.00 -13.85 -27.06
C GLN A 949 58.18 -14.83 -27.12
N GLN A 950 58.05 -16.02 -26.55
CA GLN A 950 59.09 -17.06 -26.64
C GLN A 950 59.28 -17.58 -28.08
N ARG A 951 58.20 -17.71 -28.86
CA ARG A 951 58.31 -18.03 -30.29
C ARG A 951 59.00 -16.92 -31.07
N GLN A 952 58.68 -15.66 -30.79
CA GLN A 952 59.34 -14.50 -31.40
C GLN A 952 60.82 -14.39 -31.01
N GLN A 953 61.21 -14.75 -29.78
CA GLN A 953 62.61 -14.82 -29.37
C GLN A 953 63.38 -15.99 -30.00
N LYS A 954 62.70 -17.11 -30.30
CA LYS A 954 63.29 -18.28 -30.95
C LYS A 954 63.45 -18.12 -32.46
N GLU A 955 62.72 -17.18 -33.06
CA GLU A 955 62.83 -16.81 -34.48
C GLU A 955 63.83 -15.66 -34.74
N ILE A 956 64.58 -15.20 -33.74
CA ILE A 956 65.74 -14.33 -33.96
C ILE A 956 66.94 -15.24 -34.33
N PRO A 957 67.37 -15.31 -35.60
CA PRO A 957 68.58 -16.06 -35.94
C PRO A 957 69.79 -15.41 -35.25
N SER A 958 70.55 -16.20 -34.50
CA SER A 958 71.82 -15.74 -33.93
C SER A 958 72.73 -15.27 -35.06
N LYS A 959 73.06 -13.98 -35.06
CA LYS A 959 74.22 -13.47 -35.77
C LYS A 959 75.39 -13.34 -34.82
#